data_AF-A0A229SS98-F1
#
_entry.id   AF-A0A229SS98-F1
#
_cell.length_a   1.000
_cell.length_b   1.000
_cell.length_c   1.000
_cell.angle_alpha   90.00
_cell.angle_beta   90.00
_cell.angle_gamma   90.00
#
_symmetry.space_group_name_H-M   'P 1'
#
loop_
_entity.id
_entity.type
_entity.pdbx_description
1 polymer ?
#
loop_
_entity_poly.entity_id
_entity_poly.type
_entity_poly.pdbx_seq_one_letter_code
_entity_poly.pdbx_strand_id
1 'polypeptide(L)'
;MSLTSVVAPSPESVAALVGERLSLSALHQLGGTLGGYSFVKVVVDRENSVIHFLNDARHSFHAIYIGEEILGVPGERVRAEIDSYNEAFYHAPDRRFLLGILALHPQLLSLETVEVDTMPAELIREFHAFVAQYVDPALPLLFKPANQLQERLVREIPASELPRVFAHELFSTAPFVALNPGTVTGRLRAFRTEAEYRAATLDWTDIIVMDRVPDDIPRLSGIVNARHTTPLSHTNVLATGWQIPNAVQLDVLAEIDRRGLDGKWVEYTVDSQASSISLTEVAAPAEAAPPSWYAQRVTLEEPEAGHNPIVNLTRLRASDRHRYGTKAANLGELHHVLANGSQRLLGFYQVPRPPRDNLLPYLARLLDVAPEADLAAAAHRLLDEHIRVPRGVALPFSLQRRFLESSPRIQQAIGKLKMALELDAREIEPLCVELQGLIRSARLPGALAGEIDSALVSQLAGVRAFVVRSSSNAEDLAGFSAAGIYESINHVTTAERIFASVKEVWASLVSVRSVRLRHQAGISLDECFMGVVIQEQVSADFGGVLVTTNPMNRADFRSVYVNVSPEVTDVVDGSALPMQYLYSTVEGGGRTVSLGDAAADLDERAHEQLQRLAVAGRLLQGHFSPDYTFESPVDVEWLADRDHVHLVQLRPYSA
;
A
#
# COMPACT_ATOMS: atom_id res chain seq x y z
N MET A 1 -2.16 48.68 -45.84
CA MET A 1 -1.30 47.50 -46.00
C MET A 1 -1.27 46.79 -44.65
N SER A 2 -1.97 45.66 -44.59
CA SER A 2 -2.33 44.95 -43.37
C SER A 2 -1.15 44.11 -42.87
N LEU A 3 -0.76 44.32 -41.61
CA LEU A 3 0.05 43.40 -40.84
C LEU A 3 -0.84 42.23 -40.45
N THR A 4 -0.75 41.12 -41.19
CA THR A 4 -1.39 39.86 -40.82
C THR A 4 -0.79 39.38 -39.49
N SER A 5 -1.59 39.51 -38.44
CA SER A 5 -1.43 38.75 -37.21
C SER A 5 -1.49 37.27 -37.56
N VAL A 6 -0.37 36.56 -37.39
CA VAL A 6 -0.40 35.10 -37.31
C VAL A 6 -1.15 34.78 -36.02
N VAL A 7 -2.44 34.49 -36.16
CA VAL A 7 -3.28 33.97 -35.08
C VAL A 7 -2.69 32.61 -34.73
N ALA A 8 -2.14 32.48 -33.53
CA ALA A 8 -1.79 31.17 -32.98
C ALA A 8 -3.06 30.30 -32.99
N PRO A 9 -3.01 29.08 -33.54
CA PRO A 9 -4.19 28.24 -33.68
C PRO A 9 -4.82 27.96 -32.29
N SER A 10 -6.15 27.88 -32.25
CA SER A 10 -6.87 27.50 -31.04
C SER A 10 -6.44 26.08 -30.60
N PRO A 11 -6.26 25.83 -29.28
CA PRO A 11 -5.79 24.53 -28.75
C PRO A 11 -6.61 23.30 -29.18
N GLU A 12 -7.84 23.47 -29.67
CA GLU A 12 -8.72 22.37 -30.07
C GLU A 12 -8.48 21.86 -31.51
N SER A 13 -7.70 22.54 -32.37
CA SER A 13 -7.62 22.18 -33.81
C SER A 13 -6.36 21.43 -34.26
N VAL A 14 -5.29 21.38 -33.46
CA VAL A 14 -3.98 20.85 -33.89
C VAL A 14 -3.67 19.53 -33.19
N ALA A 15 -3.24 18.51 -33.95
CA ALA A 15 -2.90 17.18 -33.42
C ALA A 15 -1.57 17.16 -32.64
N ALA A 16 -0.58 17.91 -33.12
CA ALA A 16 0.73 18.06 -32.50
C ALA A 16 1.46 19.30 -33.04
N LEU A 17 2.43 19.80 -32.28
CA LEU A 17 3.47 20.69 -32.79
C LEU A 17 4.58 19.82 -33.41
N VAL A 18 4.90 20.03 -34.69
CA VAL A 18 5.77 19.14 -35.47
C VAL A 18 6.99 19.88 -35.98
N GLY A 19 8.20 19.39 -35.67
CA GLY A 19 9.47 19.93 -36.19
C GLY A 19 9.83 21.33 -35.69
N GLU A 20 9.08 21.89 -34.74
CA GLU A 20 9.28 23.22 -34.18
C GLU A 20 9.77 23.15 -32.73
N ARG A 21 10.46 24.22 -32.27
CA ARG A 21 10.91 24.32 -30.89
C ARG A 21 9.72 24.50 -29.95
N LEU A 22 9.65 23.71 -28.89
CA LEU A 22 8.61 23.80 -27.87
C LEU A 22 8.82 25.03 -26.98
N SER A 23 7.87 25.96 -27.01
CA SER A 23 7.79 27.06 -26.04
C SER A 23 7.02 26.62 -24.78
N LEU A 24 7.25 27.29 -23.64
CA LEU A 24 6.49 27.03 -22.40
C LEU A 24 4.97 27.23 -22.58
N SER A 25 4.57 28.23 -23.38
CA SER A 25 3.16 28.44 -23.72
C SER A 25 2.59 27.26 -24.52
N ALA A 26 3.35 26.73 -25.47
CA ALA A 26 2.92 25.56 -26.24
C ALA A 26 2.86 24.29 -25.37
N LEU A 27 3.80 24.12 -24.44
CA LEU A 27 3.78 23.02 -23.46
C LEU A 27 2.48 23.04 -22.63
N HIS A 28 2.09 24.21 -22.10
CA HIS A 28 0.84 24.33 -21.33
C HIS A 28 -0.43 24.16 -22.17
N GLN A 29 -0.38 24.50 -23.47
CA GLN A 29 -1.55 24.39 -24.35
C GLN A 29 -1.77 22.99 -24.91
N LEU A 30 -0.68 22.29 -25.25
CA LEU A 30 -0.71 20.94 -25.81
C LEU A 30 -0.74 19.87 -24.71
N GLY A 31 -0.16 20.20 -23.56
CA GLY A 31 0.10 19.28 -22.47
C GLY A 31 -1.05 19.08 -21.50
N GLY A 32 -0.95 18.00 -20.73
CA GLY A 32 -1.81 17.74 -19.58
C GLY A 32 -1.17 18.19 -18.27
N THR A 33 -1.83 17.89 -17.16
CA THR A 33 -1.26 18.02 -15.81
C THR A 33 -1.12 16.63 -15.19
N LEU A 34 0.04 16.33 -14.60
CA LEU A 34 0.32 15.09 -13.89
C LEU A 34 1.03 15.40 -12.58
N GLY A 35 0.39 15.08 -11.45
CA GLY A 35 0.97 15.35 -10.12
C GLY A 35 1.27 16.83 -9.87
N GLY A 36 0.43 17.72 -10.40
CA GLY A 36 0.60 19.18 -10.29
C GLY A 36 1.57 19.80 -11.31
N TYR A 37 2.23 19.01 -12.16
CA TYR A 37 3.17 19.50 -13.17
C TYR A 37 2.60 19.41 -14.58
N SER A 38 2.87 20.41 -15.41
CA SER A 38 2.50 20.36 -16.83
C SER A 38 3.44 19.41 -17.59
N PHE A 39 2.87 18.57 -18.46
CA PHE A 39 3.64 17.64 -19.28
C PHE A 39 3.13 17.60 -20.71
N VAL A 40 4.01 17.28 -21.67
CA VAL A 40 3.63 17.01 -23.06
C VAL A 40 4.19 15.68 -23.53
N LYS A 41 3.44 14.94 -24.34
CA LYS A 41 3.91 13.69 -24.95
C LYS A 41 4.78 13.98 -26.15
N VAL A 42 5.86 13.21 -26.29
CA VAL A 42 6.89 13.37 -27.32
C VAL A 42 6.99 12.10 -28.16
N VAL A 43 7.04 12.27 -29.48
CA VAL A 43 7.40 11.23 -30.46
C VAL A 43 8.56 11.76 -31.30
N VAL A 44 9.68 11.04 -31.32
CA VAL A 44 10.76 11.27 -32.30
C VAL A 44 10.67 10.18 -33.36
N ASP A 45 10.40 10.58 -34.60
CA ASP A 45 10.44 9.72 -35.77
C ASP A 45 11.86 9.74 -36.35
N ARG A 46 12.62 8.66 -36.10
CA ARG A 46 14.02 8.55 -36.50
C ARG A 46 14.20 8.49 -38.01
N GLU A 47 13.26 7.86 -38.72
CA GLU A 47 13.34 7.68 -40.18
C GLU A 47 13.23 9.03 -40.90
N ASN A 48 12.32 9.88 -40.43
CA ASN A 48 12.10 11.21 -41.00
C ASN A 48 12.91 12.33 -40.30
N SER A 49 13.62 12.01 -39.21
CA SER A 49 14.36 12.97 -38.38
C SER A 49 13.49 14.16 -37.93
N VAL A 50 12.30 13.87 -37.39
CA VAL A 50 11.33 14.87 -36.96
C VAL A 50 10.79 14.56 -35.56
N ILE A 51 10.54 15.61 -34.77
CA ILE A 51 9.91 15.53 -33.45
C ILE A 51 8.46 15.99 -33.51
N HIS A 52 7.62 15.36 -32.71
CA HIS A 52 6.21 15.70 -32.53
C HIS A 52 5.92 15.87 -31.03
N PHE A 53 5.38 17.03 -30.66
CA PHE A 53 4.83 17.29 -29.33
C PHE A 53 3.30 17.20 -29.41
N LEU A 54 2.74 16.14 -28.85
CA LEU A 54 1.35 15.77 -29.04
C LEU A 54 0.41 16.69 -28.25
N ASN A 55 -0.75 16.95 -28.81
CA ASN A 55 -1.89 17.52 -28.09
C ASN A 55 -2.60 16.42 -27.31
N ASP A 56 -2.43 16.40 -25.99
CA ASP A 56 -2.95 15.36 -25.10
C ASP A 56 -4.48 15.26 -25.12
N ALA A 57 -5.17 16.40 -25.31
CA ALA A 57 -6.62 16.48 -25.40
C ALA A 57 -7.18 15.78 -26.65
N ARG A 58 -6.38 15.66 -27.73
CA ARG A 58 -6.80 15.00 -28.98
C ARG A 58 -6.29 13.56 -29.07
N HIS A 59 -5.04 13.31 -28.67
CA HIS A 59 -4.44 11.98 -28.73
C HIS A 59 -3.81 11.59 -27.38
N SER A 60 -4.58 10.84 -26.60
CA SER A 60 -4.13 10.40 -25.27
C SER A 60 -3.13 9.23 -25.30
N PHE A 61 -2.82 8.64 -26.46
CA PHE A 61 -1.88 7.51 -26.57
C PHE A 61 -0.92 7.70 -27.76
N HIS A 62 0.38 7.48 -27.54
CA HIS A 62 1.38 7.57 -28.62
C HIS A 62 1.06 6.63 -29.78
N ALA A 63 0.65 5.39 -29.50
CA ALA A 63 0.34 4.41 -30.55
C ALA A 63 -0.77 4.89 -31.48
N ILE A 64 -1.83 5.51 -30.93
CA ILE A 64 -2.95 6.04 -31.72
C ILE A 64 -2.49 7.22 -32.57
N TYR A 65 -1.72 8.15 -31.99
CA TYR A 65 -1.15 9.27 -32.73
C TYR A 65 -0.26 8.80 -33.88
N ILE A 66 0.69 7.90 -33.61
CA ILE A 66 1.60 7.35 -34.61
C ILE A 66 0.80 6.66 -35.72
N GLY A 67 -0.19 5.84 -35.35
CA GLY A 67 -1.05 5.17 -36.31
C GLY A 67 -1.75 6.17 -37.23
N GLU A 68 -2.53 7.09 -36.66
CA GLU A 68 -3.40 7.99 -37.43
C GLU A 68 -2.63 9.06 -38.20
N GLU A 69 -1.68 9.73 -37.54
CA GLU A 69 -1.06 10.95 -38.04
C GLU A 69 0.27 10.68 -38.76
N ILE A 70 0.95 9.56 -38.49
CA ILE A 70 2.24 9.22 -39.12
C ILE A 70 2.13 8.05 -40.10
N LEU A 71 1.45 6.96 -39.71
CA LEU A 71 1.36 5.74 -40.51
C LEU A 71 0.11 5.67 -41.40
N GLY A 72 -0.87 6.56 -41.20
CA GLY A 72 -2.14 6.56 -41.94
C GLY A 72 -3.05 5.37 -41.62
N VAL A 73 -2.87 4.73 -40.45
CA VAL A 73 -3.68 3.63 -39.95
C VAL A 73 -4.80 4.18 -39.04
N PRO A 74 -6.08 3.84 -39.28
CA PRO A 74 -7.17 4.29 -38.41
C PRO A 74 -6.98 3.86 -36.95
N GLY A 75 -7.26 4.75 -35.99
CA GLY A 75 -7.07 4.49 -34.57
C GLY A 75 -7.86 3.30 -34.04
N GLU A 76 -9.02 2.98 -34.62
CA GLU A 76 -9.78 1.77 -34.26
C GLU A 76 -8.98 0.48 -34.52
N ARG A 77 -8.26 0.43 -35.64
CA ARG A 77 -7.40 -0.72 -35.96
C ARG A 77 -6.20 -0.79 -35.02
N VAL A 78 -5.60 0.36 -34.71
CA VAL A 78 -4.50 0.41 -33.73
C VAL A 78 -4.97 -0.06 -32.35
N ARG A 79 -6.18 0.32 -31.91
CA ARG A 79 -6.76 -0.16 -30.64
C ARG A 79 -6.99 -1.67 -30.65
N ALA A 80 -7.49 -2.22 -31.77
CA ALA A 80 -7.73 -3.65 -31.90
C ALA A 80 -6.43 -4.47 -31.89
N GLU A 81 -5.34 -3.91 -32.41
CA GLU A 81 -4.03 -4.57 -32.51
C GLU A 81 -3.00 -3.97 -31.53
N ILE A 82 -3.44 -3.36 -30.42
CA ILE A 82 -2.62 -2.48 -29.57
C ILE A 82 -1.35 -3.15 -29.04
N ASP A 83 -1.41 -4.44 -28.71
CA ASP A 83 -0.28 -5.18 -28.17
C ASP A 83 0.83 -5.34 -29.22
N SER A 84 0.48 -5.55 -30.49
CA SER A 84 1.46 -5.63 -31.59
C SER A 84 2.12 -4.28 -31.86
N TYR A 85 1.35 -3.18 -31.79
CA TYR A 85 1.91 -1.84 -31.92
C TYR A 85 2.80 -1.48 -30.73
N ASN A 86 2.39 -1.84 -29.51
CA ASN A 86 3.20 -1.62 -28.32
C ASN A 86 4.53 -2.39 -28.39
N GLU A 87 4.53 -3.62 -28.89
CA GLU A 87 5.76 -4.38 -29.13
C GLU A 87 6.71 -3.65 -30.08
N ALA A 88 6.20 -3.19 -31.22
CA ALA A 88 6.99 -2.47 -32.21
C ALA A 88 7.48 -1.09 -31.71
N PHE A 89 6.69 -0.39 -30.89
CA PHE A 89 6.97 0.98 -30.48
C PHE A 89 7.74 1.08 -29.16
N TYR A 90 7.51 0.17 -28.20
CA TYR A 90 8.09 0.23 -26.86
C TYR A 90 9.15 -0.84 -26.58
N HIS A 91 9.15 -1.95 -27.33
CA HIS A 91 9.99 -3.10 -27.02
C HIS A 91 11.06 -3.42 -28.07
N ALA A 92 10.81 -3.11 -29.35
CA ALA A 92 11.77 -3.37 -30.42
C ALA A 92 13.10 -2.59 -30.22
N PRO A 93 14.27 -3.25 -30.23
CA PRO A 93 15.56 -2.63 -29.92
C PRO A 93 16.06 -1.67 -31.02
N ASP A 94 15.58 -1.84 -32.25
CA ASP A 94 15.91 -1.04 -33.45
C ASP A 94 14.76 -0.15 -33.91
N ARG A 95 13.77 0.06 -33.05
CA ARG A 95 12.53 0.79 -33.34
C ARG A 95 12.74 2.15 -34.02
N ARG A 96 11.77 2.50 -34.87
CA ARG A 96 11.69 3.78 -35.57
C ARG A 96 11.33 4.96 -34.67
N PHE A 97 10.45 4.73 -33.69
CA PHE A 97 9.90 5.80 -32.87
C PHE A 97 10.51 5.79 -31.47
N LEU A 98 10.98 6.94 -31.00
CA LEU A 98 11.41 7.13 -29.61
C LEU A 98 10.33 7.92 -28.88
N LEU A 99 9.78 7.32 -27.84
CA LEU A 99 8.54 7.78 -27.21
C LEU A 99 8.80 8.22 -25.78
N GLY A 100 8.16 9.32 -25.38
CA GLY A 100 8.28 9.79 -24.02
C GLY A 100 7.32 10.90 -23.65
N ILE A 101 7.57 11.45 -22.48
CA ILE A 101 6.88 12.58 -21.87
C ILE A 101 7.95 13.58 -21.43
N LEU A 102 7.68 14.85 -21.70
CA LEU A 102 8.48 15.97 -21.24
C LEU A 102 7.67 16.74 -20.19
N ALA A 103 8.11 16.71 -18.94
CA ALA A 103 7.45 17.39 -17.83
C ALA A 103 8.22 18.63 -17.36
N LEU A 104 7.49 19.70 -17.05
CA LEU A 104 8.02 20.96 -16.56
C LEU A 104 7.95 21.02 -15.03
N HIS A 105 9.12 21.08 -14.42
CA HIS A 105 9.32 21.33 -12.99
C HIS A 105 9.76 22.79 -12.78
N PRO A 106 9.71 23.33 -11.54
CA PRO A 106 9.99 24.75 -11.29
C PRO A 106 11.34 25.28 -11.81
N GLN A 107 12.34 24.40 -12.00
CA GLN A 107 13.69 24.78 -12.41
C GLN A 107 14.30 23.89 -13.50
N LEU A 108 13.57 22.92 -14.04
CA LEU A 108 14.11 21.96 -15.01
C LEU A 108 13.01 21.33 -15.87
N LEU A 109 13.42 20.70 -16.98
CA LEU A 109 12.61 19.79 -17.76
C LEU A 109 13.07 18.35 -17.50
N SER A 110 12.14 17.44 -17.26
CA SER A 110 12.43 16.00 -17.22
C SER A 110 11.88 15.30 -18.44
N LEU A 111 12.74 14.61 -19.19
CA LEU A 111 12.36 13.69 -20.26
C LEU A 111 12.31 12.27 -19.71
N GLU A 112 11.17 11.60 -19.84
CA GLU A 112 10.99 10.21 -19.41
C GLU A 112 10.32 9.39 -20.51
N THR A 113 10.58 8.08 -20.57
CA THR A 113 9.77 7.16 -21.39
C THR A 113 8.50 6.76 -20.64
N VAL A 114 7.68 5.89 -21.22
CA VAL A 114 6.62 5.21 -20.47
C VAL A 114 7.21 4.07 -19.61
N GLU A 115 6.51 3.68 -18.55
CA GLU A 115 6.96 2.69 -17.56
C GLU A 115 7.33 1.33 -18.17
N VAL A 116 6.63 0.92 -19.24
CA VAL A 116 6.83 -0.38 -19.88
C VAL A 116 7.97 -0.37 -20.90
N ASP A 117 8.55 0.79 -21.19
CA ASP A 117 9.49 0.96 -22.30
C ASP A 117 10.85 0.33 -21.97
N THR A 118 11.34 -0.53 -22.88
CA THR A 118 12.64 -1.20 -22.76
C THR A 118 13.74 -0.53 -23.59
N MET A 119 13.67 0.79 -23.76
CA MET A 119 14.65 1.59 -24.53
C MET A 119 16.09 1.23 -24.18
N PRO A 120 16.90 0.73 -25.15
CA PRO A 120 18.31 0.51 -24.93
C PRO A 120 19.05 1.82 -24.64
N ALA A 121 20.14 1.73 -23.88
CA ALA A 121 20.98 2.87 -23.48
C ALA A 121 21.37 3.79 -24.65
N GLU A 122 21.71 3.20 -25.81
CA GLU A 122 22.03 3.93 -27.04
C GLU A 122 20.88 4.82 -27.52
N LEU A 123 19.66 4.27 -27.54
CA LEU A 123 18.47 5.01 -27.97
C LEU A 123 18.02 6.04 -26.92
N ILE A 124 18.28 5.81 -25.63
CA ILE A 124 18.04 6.82 -24.59
C ILE A 124 18.92 8.04 -24.84
N ARG A 125 20.21 7.84 -25.14
CA ARG A 125 21.14 8.93 -25.47
C ARG A 125 20.72 9.67 -26.75
N GLU A 126 20.36 8.91 -27.78
CA GLU A 126 19.83 9.47 -29.04
C GLU A 126 18.57 10.31 -28.77
N PHE A 127 17.62 9.78 -27.99
CA PHE A 127 16.35 10.45 -27.68
C PHE A 127 16.56 11.76 -26.91
N HIS A 128 17.36 11.72 -25.85
CA HIS A 128 17.68 12.91 -25.04
C HIS A 128 18.38 13.99 -25.87
N ALA A 129 19.40 13.61 -26.65
CA ALA A 129 20.14 14.54 -27.50
C ALA A 129 19.28 15.14 -28.62
N PHE A 130 18.32 14.38 -29.16
CA PHE A 130 17.38 14.87 -30.15
C PHE A 130 16.42 15.89 -29.53
N VAL A 131 15.77 15.55 -28.41
CA VAL A 131 14.82 16.43 -27.72
C VAL A 131 15.48 17.72 -27.23
N ALA A 132 16.73 17.66 -26.77
CA ALA A 132 17.50 18.83 -26.31
C ALA A 132 17.58 19.97 -27.34
N GLN A 133 17.55 19.64 -28.65
CA GLN A 133 17.60 20.62 -29.73
C GLN A 133 16.31 21.43 -29.87
N TYR A 134 15.19 20.90 -29.37
CA TYR A 134 13.85 21.44 -29.55
C TYR A 134 13.23 22.03 -28.27
N VAL A 135 13.97 22.11 -27.17
CA VAL A 135 13.53 22.72 -25.91
C VAL A 135 14.33 23.99 -25.58
N ASP A 136 13.87 24.79 -24.62
CA ASP A 136 14.56 26.00 -24.14
C ASP A 136 15.92 25.62 -23.51
N PRO A 137 17.07 26.13 -24.00
CA PRO A 137 18.37 25.73 -23.48
C PRO A 137 18.69 26.43 -22.15
N ALA A 138 17.87 27.39 -21.70
CA ALA A 138 17.99 27.99 -20.38
C ALA A 138 17.45 27.07 -19.28
N LEU A 139 16.63 26.06 -19.63
CA LEU A 139 16.15 25.04 -18.70
C LEU A 139 16.99 23.78 -18.84
N PRO A 140 17.60 23.26 -17.76
CA PRO A 140 18.25 21.97 -17.78
C PRO A 140 17.28 20.86 -18.21
N LEU A 141 17.66 20.08 -19.22
CA LEU A 141 16.94 18.87 -19.64
C LEU A 141 17.59 17.65 -19.01
N LEU A 142 16.90 17.03 -18.04
CA LEU A 142 17.37 15.80 -17.39
C LEU A 142 16.57 14.60 -17.91
N PHE A 143 17.24 13.48 -18.13
CA PHE A 143 16.55 12.22 -18.36
C PHE A 143 16.12 11.61 -17.04
N LYS A 144 14.84 11.26 -16.93
CA LYS A 144 14.27 10.56 -15.79
C LYS A 144 13.92 9.14 -16.23
N PRO A 145 14.65 8.11 -15.78
CA PRO A 145 14.34 6.72 -16.13
C PRO A 145 12.96 6.32 -15.63
N ALA A 146 12.19 5.63 -16.47
CA ALA A 146 10.80 5.30 -16.17
C ALA A 146 10.65 4.03 -15.32
N ASN A 147 11.67 3.17 -15.29
CA ASN A 147 11.67 1.86 -14.63
C ASN A 147 13.08 1.44 -14.20
N GLN A 148 13.16 0.42 -13.35
CA GLN A 148 14.41 -0.13 -12.80
C GLN A 148 15.38 -0.66 -13.87
N LEU A 149 14.89 -1.10 -15.03
CA LEU A 149 15.76 -1.48 -16.15
C LEU A 149 16.54 -0.25 -16.65
N GLN A 150 15.83 0.83 -16.96
CA GLN A 150 16.46 2.07 -17.43
C GLN A 150 17.31 2.70 -16.35
N GLU A 151 16.90 2.66 -15.08
CA GLU A 151 17.72 3.15 -13.96
C GLU A 151 19.10 2.51 -13.95
N ARG A 152 19.20 1.20 -14.22
CA ARG A 152 20.49 0.51 -14.34
C ARG A 152 21.27 0.96 -15.58
N LEU A 153 20.61 0.98 -16.74
CA LEU A 153 21.23 1.38 -18.01
C LEU A 153 21.84 2.78 -17.93
N VAL A 154 21.12 3.75 -17.33
CA VAL A 154 21.60 5.14 -17.27
C VAL A 154 22.65 5.39 -16.19
N ARG A 155 22.75 4.53 -15.17
CA ARG A 155 23.83 4.61 -14.17
C ARG A 155 25.20 4.36 -14.79
N GLU A 156 25.27 3.54 -15.84
CA GLU A 156 26.51 3.23 -16.56
C GLU A 156 26.95 4.35 -17.52
N ILE A 157 26.01 5.22 -17.93
CA ILE A 157 26.31 6.36 -18.81
C ILE A 157 26.90 7.51 -17.97
N PRO A 158 27.99 8.18 -18.35
CA PRO A 158 28.48 9.36 -17.64
C PRO A 158 27.42 10.48 -17.53
N ALA A 159 27.28 11.12 -16.36
CA ALA A 159 26.30 12.20 -16.17
C ALA A 159 26.57 13.44 -17.05
N SER A 160 27.80 13.61 -17.53
CA SER A 160 28.17 14.62 -18.52
C SER A 160 27.61 14.34 -19.92
N GLU A 161 27.35 13.07 -20.24
CA GLU A 161 26.76 12.64 -21.52
C GLU A 161 25.24 12.59 -21.44
N LEU A 162 24.70 12.10 -20.31
CA LEU A 162 23.27 12.04 -20.05
C LEU A 162 22.97 12.62 -18.66
N PRO A 163 22.71 13.94 -18.58
CA PRO A 163 22.17 14.56 -17.38
C PRO A 163 20.87 13.88 -16.99
N ARG A 164 20.72 13.54 -15.71
CA ARG A 164 19.64 12.66 -15.25
C ARG A 164 19.18 13.00 -13.84
N VAL A 165 17.98 12.52 -13.51
CA VAL A 165 17.40 12.58 -12.18
C VAL A 165 16.53 11.34 -11.96
N PHE A 166 16.63 10.71 -10.81
CA PHE A 166 15.81 9.54 -10.47
C PHE A 166 14.46 9.96 -9.88
N ALA A 167 13.45 9.09 -10.01
CA ALA A 167 12.12 9.36 -9.49
C ALA A 167 12.14 9.69 -7.98
N HIS A 168 12.85 8.87 -7.18
CA HIS A 168 12.96 9.10 -5.74
C HIS A 168 13.63 10.44 -5.37
N GLU A 169 14.53 10.97 -6.20
CA GLU A 169 15.16 12.28 -5.96
C GLU A 169 14.17 13.44 -6.20
N LEU A 170 13.26 13.29 -7.16
CA LEU A 170 12.19 14.26 -7.42
C LEU A 170 11.07 14.19 -6.38
N PHE A 171 10.66 12.99 -5.97
CA PHE A 171 9.48 12.80 -5.11
C PHE A 171 9.78 12.90 -3.61
N SER A 172 10.99 12.56 -3.15
CA SER A 172 11.36 12.65 -1.72
C SER A 172 11.42 14.07 -1.17
N THR A 173 11.40 15.07 -2.05
CA THR A 173 11.39 16.50 -1.70
C THR A 173 10.03 17.17 -1.93
N ALA A 174 9.01 16.40 -2.31
CA ALA A 174 7.70 16.95 -2.63
C ALA A 174 7.07 17.60 -1.38
N PRO A 175 6.72 18.89 -1.41
CA PRO A 175 6.17 19.59 -0.25
C PRO A 175 4.77 19.08 0.15
N PHE A 176 4.09 18.36 -0.75
CA PHE A 176 2.75 17.86 -0.56
C PHE A 176 2.59 16.45 -1.14
N VAL A 177 1.91 15.58 -0.39
CA VAL A 177 1.50 14.25 -0.84
C VAL A 177 0.07 13.97 -0.38
N ALA A 178 -0.86 13.81 -1.32
CA ALA A 178 -2.24 13.44 -1.04
C ALA A 178 -2.35 11.93 -0.70
N LEU A 179 -2.40 11.57 0.58
CA LEU A 179 -2.45 10.17 1.01
C LEU A 179 -3.86 9.57 0.94
N ASN A 180 -4.87 10.34 1.36
CA ASN A 180 -6.28 10.01 1.21
C ASN A 180 -7.06 11.28 0.82
N PRO A 181 -7.48 11.42 -0.44
CA PRO A 181 -8.23 12.58 -0.91
C PRO A 181 -9.59 12.70 -0.23
N GLY A 182 -10.10 13.92 -0.13
CA GLY A 182 -11.42 14.20 0.42
C GLY A 182 -11.54 15.62 0.95
N THR A 183 -12.76 15.98 1.35
CA THR A 183 -13.08 17.27 1.95
C THR A 183 -13.87 17.07 3.22
N VAL A 184 -13.52 17.81 4.27
CA VAL A 184 -14.20 17.77 5.57
C VAL A 184 -14.22 19.16 6.20
N THR A 185 -15.23 19.43 7.04
CA THR A 185 -15.22 20.59 7.94
C THR A 185 -14.93 20.11 9.35
N GLY A 186 -13.93 20.67 10.00
CA GLY A 186 -13.52 20.25 11.34
C GLY A 186 -12.72 21.32 12.08
N ARG A 187 -12.46 21.09 13.37
CA ARG A 187 -11.63 21.97 14.19
C ARG A 187 -10.17 21.59 14.05
N LEU A 188 -9.34 22.49 13.54
CA LEU A 188 -7.90 22.26 13.39
C LEU A 188 -7.22 22.24 14.75
N ARG A 189 -6.41 21.21 15.02
CA ARG A 189 -5.66 21.01 16.27
C ARG A 189 -4.22 20.69 15.95
N ALA A 190 -3.33 21.66 16.12
CA ALA A 190 -1.93 21.51 15.73
C ALA A 190 -1.04 21.23 16.96
N PHE A 191 -0.47 20.03 17.05
CA PHE A 191 0.41 19.63 18.16
C PHE A 191 1.87 19.62 17.72
N ARG A 192 2.74 20.26 18.51
CA ARG A 192 4.18 20.33 18.25
C ARG A 192 4.95 19.18 18.90
N THR A 193 4.39 18.62 19.97
CA THR A 193 4.97 17.48 20.68
C THR A 193 3.93 16.40 20.93
N GLU A 194 4.39 15.15 21.06
CA GLU A 194 3.49 14.06 21.46
C GLU A 194 2.91 14.32 22.87
N ALA A 195 3.68 14.92 23.78
CA ALA A 195 3.19 15.26 25.11
C ALA A 195 1.97 16.20 25.09
N GLU A 196 1.96 17.20 24.20
CA GLU A 196 0.81 18.10 23.99
C GLU A 196 -0.41 17.32 23.49
N TYR A 197 -0.20 16.45 22.49
CA TYR A 197 -1.25 15.59 21.96
C TYR A 197 -1.86 14.68 23.06
N ARG A 198 -1.01 14.02 23.85
CA ARG A 198 -1.41 13.11 24.92
C ARG A 198 -2.19 13.80 26.04
N ALA A 199 -1.90 15.07 26.30
CA ALA A 199 -2.61 15.88 27.28
C ALA A 199 -3.95 16.42 26.75
N ALA A 200 -4.18 16.40 25.44
CA ALA A 200 -5.35 16.97 24.82
C ALA A 200 -6.56 16.04 24.88
N THR A 201 -7.74 16.62 25.11
CA THR A 201 -9.01 15.95 24.82
C THR A 201 -9.38 16.22 23.36
N LEU A 202 -9.55 15.14 22.61
CA LEU A 202 -9.94 15.17 21.19
C LEU A 202 -11.40 14.74 21.04
N ASP A 203 -12.04 15.32 20.03
CA ASP A 203 -13.39 14.99 19.59
C ASP A 203 -13.35 14.54 18.12
N TRP A 204 -14.40 13.85 17.67
CA TRP A 204 -14.48 13.34 16.29
C TRP A 204 -14.44 14.46 15.25
N THR A 205 -14.79 15.69 15.63
CA THR A 205 -14.73 16.88 14.77
C THR A 205 -13.31 17.43 14.56
N ASP A 206 -12.32 16.95 15.32
CA ASP A 206 -10.95 17.47 15.24
C ASP A 206 -10.23 17.01 13.96
N ILE A 207 -9.43 17.91 13.40
CA ILE A 207 -8.45 17.66 12.35
C ILE A 207 -7.08 17.85 12.99
N ILE A 208 -6.29 16.78 13.10
CA ILE A 208 -5.00 16.85 13.80
C ILE A 208 -3.88 17.16 12.83
N VAL A 209 -2.96 18.03 13.25
CA VAL A 209 -1.74 18.38 12.52
C VAL A 209 -0.54 18.17 13.41
N MET A 210 0.38 17.31 13.01
CA MET A 210 1.56 16.95 13.81
C MET A 210 2.78 16.74 12.91
N ASP A 211 3.99 16.84 13.46
CA ASP A 211 5.22 16.45 12.76
C ASP A 211 5.11 15.00 12.26
N ARG A 212 4.74 14.10 13.19
CA ARG A 212 4.32 12.73 12.91
C ARG A 212 3.12 12.38 13.77
N VAL A 213 2.08 11.84 13.14
CA VAL A 213 0.86 11.46 13.82
C VAL A 213 1.05 10.08 14.47
N PRO A 214 0.74 9.90 15.77
CA PRO A 214 0.83 8.59 16.43
C PRO A 214 -0.17 7.56 15.86
N ASP A 215 0.16 6.28 15.99
CA ASP A 215 -0.71 5.19 15.49
C ASP A 215 -2.01 5.03 16.28
N ASP A 216 -2.05 5.49 17.53
CA ASP A 216 -3.16 5.31 18.45
C ASP A 216 -4.10 6.52 18.53
N ILE A 217 -4.37 7.11 17.37
CA ILE A 217 -5.35 8.19 17.24
C ILE A 217 -6.79 7.73 17.51
N PRO A 218 -7.60 8.57 18.19
CA PRO A 218 -9.04 8.34 18.25
C PRO A 218 -9.66 8.60 16.87
N ARG A 219 -10.93 8.18 16.69
CA ARG A 219 -11.72 8.58 15.52
C ARG A 219 -11.83 10.11 15.47
N LEU A 220 -11.45 10.69 14.33
CA LEU A 220 -11.32 12.13 14.09
C LEU A 220 -11.72 12.45 12.64
N SER A 221 -11.75 13.72 12.26
CA SER A 221 -12.27 14.17 10.95
C SER A 221 -11.20 14.33 9.86
N GLY A 222 -9.92 14.49 10.22
CA GLY A 222 -8.84 14.60 9.22
C GLY A 222 -7.44 14.59 9.82
N ILE A 223 -6.46 14.23 9.00
CA ILE A 223 -5.06 14.09 9.41
C ILE A 223 -4.16 14.91 8.49
N VAL A 224 -3.18 15.61 9.06
CA VAL A 224 -2.08 16.24 8.31
C VAL A 224 -0.75 15.91 8.98
N ASN A 225 0.16 15.28 8.23
CA ASN A 225 1.53 15.02 8.65
C ASN A 225 2.46 16.14 8.12
N ALA A 226 3.25 16.75 9.01
CA ALA A 226 4.23 17.77 8.61
C ALA A 226 5.56 17.19 8.12
N ARG A 227 5.71 15.86 8.18
CA ARG A 227 6.81 15.08 7.64
C ARG A 227 6.28 13.99 6.71
N HIS A 228 7.11 13.55 5.76
CA HIS A 228 6.80 12.38 4.94
C HIS A 228 6.49 11.16 5.80
N THR A 229 5.51 10.38 5.33
CA THR A 229 5.12 9.07 5.85
C THR A 229 4.80 8.15 4.68
N THR A 230 4.67 6.86 4.93
CA THR A 230 4.30 5.88 3.90
C THR A 230 2.78 5.74 3.75
N PRO A 231 2.26 5.56 2.51
CA PRO A 231 0.84 5.26 2.28
C PRO A 231 0.35 3.99 2.98
N LEU A 232 1.23 3.08 3.40
CA LEU A 232 0.85 1.87 4.16
C LEU A 232 0.96 2.02 5.68
N SER A 233 1.21 3.23 6.18
CA SER A 233 1.24 3.49 7.62
C SER A 233 -0.11 3.16 8.25
N HIS A 234 -0.11 2.69 9.50
CA HIS A 234 -1.35 2.41 10.25
C HIS A 234 -2.30 3.61 10.23
N THR A 235 -1.78 4.82 10.42
CA THR A 235 -2.57 6.06 10.37
C THR A 235 -3.27 6.26 9.03
N ASN A 236 -2.63 5.92 7.91
CA ASN A 236 -3.26 6.06 6.60
C ASN A 236 -4.32 4.99 6.37
N VAL A 237 -4.05 3.73 6.74
CA VAL A 237 -5.03 2.64 6.65
C VAL A 237 -6.28 2.97 7.49
N LEU A 238 -6.10 3.55 8.68
CA LEU A 238 -7.20 4.04 9.51
C LEU A 238 -7.96 5.19 8.83
N ALA A 239 -7.25 6.20 8.31
CA ALA A 239 -7.86 7.34 7.63
C ALA A 239 -8.71 6.92 6.42
N THR A 240 -8.20 5.97 5.63
CA THR A 240 -8.89 5.34 4.53
C THR A 240 -10.14 4.60 5.02
N GLY A 241 -10.03 3.75 6.05
CA GLY A 241 -11.16 3.03 6.62
C GLY A 241 -12.24 3.93 7.23
N TRP A 242 -11.87 5.10 7.75
CA TRP A 242 -12.80 6.11 8.26
C TRP A 242 -13.27 7.09 7.19
N GLN A 243 -12.73 7.00 5.96
CA GLN A 243 -13.02 7.88 4.83
C GLN A 243 -12.77 9.36 5.15
N ILE A 244 -11.65 9.65 5.82
CA ILE A 244 -11.26 11.02 6.21
C ILE A 244 -10.05 11.53 5.42
N PRO A 245 -9.96 12.83 5.11
CA PRO A 245 -8.82 13.35 4.36
C PRO A 245 -7.50 13.20 5.13
N ASN A 246 -6.45 12.74 4.44
CA ASN A 246 -5.10 12.56 4.98
C ASN A 246 -4.05 13.04 3.97
N ALA A 247 -3.07 13.81 4.43
CA ALA A 247 -1.98 14.29 3.57
C ALA A 247 -0.67 14.46 4.33
N VAL A 248 0.43 14.48 3.56
CA VAL A 248 1.69 15.11 3.96
C VAL A 248 1.67 16.54 3.44
N GLN A 249 1.97 17.51 4.30
CA GLN A 249 2.24 18.89 3.91
C GLN A 249 3.43 19.40 4.71
N LEU A 250 4.58 19.55 4.06
CA LEU A 250 5.77 20.13 4.69
C LEU A 250 5.49 21.59 5.07
N ASP A 251 6.12 22.03 6.15
CA ASP A 251 6.00 23.38 6.73
C ASP A 251 4.58 23.81 7.17
N VAL A 252 3.61 22.88 7.19
CA VAL A 252 2.21 23.19 7.55
C VAL A 252 2.06 23.77 8.95
N LEU A 253 2.87 23.31 9.91
CA LEU A 253 2.84 23.82 11.28
C LEU A 253 3.18 25.32 11.32
N ALA A 254 4.22 25.72 10.58
CA ALA A 254 4.59 27.13 10.46
C ALA A 254 3.53 27.95 9.70
N GLU A 255 2.84 27.35 8.72
CA GLU A 255 1.73 28.01 8.02
C GLU A 255 0.54 28.26 8.95
N ILE A 256 0.15 27.25 9.75
CA ILE A 256 -0.93 27.35 10.73
C ILE A 256 -0.64 28.46 11.74
N ASP A 257 0.60 28.58 12.21
CA ASP A 257 1.02 29.64 13.13
C ASP A 257 0.92 31.02 12.47
N ARG A 258 1.41 31.17 11.23
CA ARG A 258 1.32 32.44 10.49
C ARG A 258 -0.11 32.89 10.26
N ARG A 259 -1.03 31.94 10.03
CA ARG A 259 -2.44 32.20 9.73
C ARG A 259 -3.34 32.22 10.97
N GLY A 260 -2.83 31.79 12.13
CA GLY A 260 -3.61 31.71 13.37
C GLY A 260 -4.77 30.71 13.32
N LEU A 261 -4.56 29.56 12.66
CA LEU A 261 -5.62 28.57 12.41
C LEU A 261 -5.77 27.52 13.52
N ASP A 262 -4.86 27.44 14.49
CA ASP A 262 -4.97 26.46 15.56
C ASP A 262 -6.20 26.73 16.44
N GLY A 263 -7.02 25.69 16.66
CA GLY A 263 -8.31 25.75 17.33
C GLY A 263 -9.46 26.33 16.49
N LYS A 264 -9.21 26.77 15.25
CA LYS A 264 -10.24 27.30 14.34
C LYS A 264 -10.97 26.19 13.62
N TRP A 265 -12.20 26.49 13.20
CA TRP A 265 -12.93 25.65 12.27
C TRP A 265 -12.46 25.94 10.85
N VAL A 266 -12.18 24.87 10.11
CA VAL A 266 -11.69 24.95 8.74
C VAL A 266 -12.43 23.97 7.85
N GLU A 267 -12.63 24.35 6.59
CA GLU A 267 -12.81 23.40 5.51
C GLU A 267 -11.41 22.93 5.07
N TYR A 268 -11.16 21.63 5.23
CA TYR A 268 -9.93 20.96 4.87
C TYR A 268 -10.16 20.09 3.65
N THR A 269 -9.42 20.35 2.57
CA THR A 269 -9.47 19.57 1.33
C THR A 269 -8.09 19.03 0.97
N VAL A 270 -8.06 17.74 0.63
CA VAL A 270 -6.94 17.03 0.02
C VAL A 270 -7.35 16.62 -1.39
N ASP A 271 -6.64 17.14 -2.39
CA ASP A 271 -6.83 16.80 -3.80
C ASP A 271 -5.54 16.19 -4.36
N SER A 272 -5.65 15.06 -5.05
CA SER A 272 -4.51 14.37 -5.66
C SER A 272 -3.91 15.13 -6.84
N GLN A 273 -4.63 16.10 -7.42
CA GLN A 273 -4.16 16.95 -8.51
C GLN A 273 -3.60 18.29 -8.02
N ALA A 274 -3.76 18.62 -6.74
CA ALA A 274 -3.24 19.85 -6.17
C ALA A 274 -1.75 19.72 -5.79
N SER A 275 -1.10 20.87 -5.58
CA SER A 275 0.28 20.96 -5.09
C SER A 275 0.39 21.26 -3.59
N SER A 276 -0.75 21.44 -2.90
CA SER A 276 -0.84 21.66 -1.45
C SER A 276 -2.23 21.31 -0.92
N ILE A 277 -2.35 21.13 0.39
CA ILE A 277 -3.66 21.09 1.05
C ILE A 277 -4.37 22.45 0.94
N SER A 278 -5.72 22.42 1.01
CA SER A 278 -6.52 23.62 1.20
C SER A 278 -7.05 23.67 2.63
N LEU A 279 -6.83 24.79 3.31
CA LEU A 279 -7.36 25.08 4.64
C LEU A 279 -8.07 26.45 4.58
N THR A 280 -9.39 26.46 4.65
CA THR A 280 -10.20 27.70 4.60
C THR A 280 -10.93 27.87 5.92
N GLU A 281 -10.71 28.98 6.65
CA GLU A 281 -11.43 29.25 7.91
C GLU A 281 -12.93 29.39 7.65
N VAL A 282 -13.74 28.70 8.47
CA VAL A 282 -15.20 28.73 8.42
C VAL A 282 -15.78 28.97 9.80
N ALA A 283 -17.05 29.38 9.87
CA ALA A 283 -17.75 29.49 11.14
C ALA A 283 -17.97 28.10 11.76
N ALA A 284 -17.94 28.02 13.09
CA ALA A 284 -18.28 26.79 13.80
C ALA A 284 -19.73 26.36 13.46
N PRO A 285 -19.97 25.09 13.11
CA PRO A 285 -21.31 24.61 12.84
C PRO A 285 -22.18 24.72 14.10
N ALA A 286 -23.45 25.12 13.93
CA ALA A 286 -24.41 25.26 15.03
C ALA A 286 -24.75 23.91 15.69
N GLU A 287 -24.73 22.83 14.90
CA GLU A 287 -24.93 21.45 15.35
C GLU A 287 -24.15 20.54 14.40
N ALA A 288 -23.23 19.73 14.93
CA ALA A 288 -22.46 18.77 14.15
C ALA A 288 -23.03 17.37 14.45
N ALA A 289 -23.80 16.81 13.52
CA ALA A 289 -24.21 15.41 13.62
C ALA A 289 -22.99 14.53 13.31
N PRO A 290 -22.71 13.51 14.14
CA PRO A 290 -21.62 12.59 13.84
C PRO A 290 -21.91 11.88 12.51
N PRO A 291 -20.89 11.67 11.67
CA PRO A 291 -21.04 10.98 10.39
C PRO A 291 -21.54 9.54 10.58
N SER A 292 -22.15 8.97 9.55
CA SER A 292 -22.76 7.64 9.60
C SER A 292 -21.79 6.54 10.06
N TRP A 293 -20.51 6.62 9.69
CA TRP A 293 -19.47 5.70 10.15
C TRP A 293 -19.16 5.81 11.65
N TYR A 294 -19.40 6.96 12.26
CA TYR A 294 -19.28 7.15 13.70
C TYR A 294 -20.44 6.49 14.47
N ALA A 295 -21.61 6.37 13.83
CA ALA A 295 -22.79 5.69 14.36
C ALA A 295 -22.87 4.19 14.01
N GLN A 296 -22.07 3.71 13.06
CA GLN A 296 -22.13 2.34 12.56
C GLN A 296 -21.59 1.36 13.60
N ARG A 297 -22.44 0.44 14.04
CA ARG A 297 -22.05 -0.69 14.90
C ARG A 297 -21.56 -1.84 14.03
N VAL A 298 -20.44 -2.42 14.41
CA VAL A 298 -19.87 -3.60 13.74
C VAL A 298 -20.55 -4.84 14.30
N THR A 299 -21.13 -5.66 13.43
CA THR A 299 -21.70 -6.94 13.81
C THR A 299 -20.61 -8.00 13.75
N LEU A 300 -20.33 -8.64 14.89
CA LEU A 300 -19.48 -9.83 14.93
C LEU A 300 -20.27 -11.07 14.49
N GLU A 301 -19.60 -11.95 13.76
CA GLU A 301 -20.08 -13.32 13.59
C GLU A 301 -19.95 -14.07 14.92
N GLU A 302 -20.87 -15.02 15.20
CA GLU A 302 -20.87 -15.77 16.45
C GLU A 302 -19.59 -16.62 16.59
N PRO A 303 -18.78 -16.42 17.64
CA PRO A 303 -17.56 -17.18 17.85
C PRO A 303 -17.85 -18.56 18.43
N GLU A 304 -17.17 -19.58 17.90
CA GLU A 304 -17.23 -20.95 18.42
C GLU A 304 -16.24 -21.14 19.57
N ALA A 305 -16.59 -20.64 20.75
CA ALA A 305 -15.76 -20.77 21.96
C ALA A 305 -15.90 -22.14 22.67
N GLY A 306 -16.39 -23.17 21.97
CA GLY A 306 -16.46 -24.56 22.44
C GLY A 306 -15.09 -25.24 22.49
N HIS A 307 -15.01 -26.44 23.08
CA HIS A 307 -13.73 -27.14 23.20
C HIS A 307 -13.17 -27.51 21.82
N ASN A 308 -12.04 -26.87 21.46
CA ASN A 308 -11.34 -27.04 20.19
C ASN A 308 -9.87 -27.39 20.51
N PRO A 309 -9.22 -28.25 19.72
CA PRO A 309 -7.82 -28.61 19.95
C PRO A 309 -6.85 -27.53 19.46
N ILE A 310 -5.59 -27.56 19.91
CA ILE A 310 -4.51 -26.82 19.26
C ILE A 310 -4.15 -27.57 17.97
N VAL A 311 -4.10 -26.87 16.83
CA VAL A 311 -3.88 -27.48 15.51
C VAL A 311 -2.73 -26.83 14.76
N ASN A 312 -2.14 -27.60 13.84
CA ASN A 312 -1.16 -27.10 12.90
C ASN A 312 -1.83 -26.13 11.93
N LEU A 313 -1.16 -25.04 11.56
CA LEU A 313 -1.69 -24.07 10.59
C LEU A 313 -2.11 -24.74 9.27
N THR A 314 -1.39 -25.76 8.79
CA THR A 314 -1.74 -26.52 7.56
C THR A 314 -3.12 -27.17 7.57
N ARG A 315 -3.71 -27.39 8.76
CA ARG A 315 -5.04 -27.99 8.94
C ARG A 315 -6.16 -26.96 8.95
N LEU A 316 -5.84 -25.68 9.09
CA LEU A 316 -6.83 -24.61 9.11
C LEU A 316 -7.25 -24.22 7.69
N ARG A 317 -8.46 -23.69 7.58
CA ARG A 317 -9.07 -23.09 6.39
C ARG A 317 -9.73 -21.78 6.77
N ALA A 318 -10.14 -21.00 5.77
CA ALA A 318 -10.80 -19.70 5.98
C ALA A 318 -12.03 -19.76 6.93
N SER A 319 -12.76 -20.87 6.95
CA SER A 319 -13.92 -21.09 7.84
C SER A 319 -13.55 -21.32 9.31
N ASP A 320 -12.29 -21.57 9.63
CA ASP A 320 -11.82 -21.74 11.01
C ASP A 320 -11.69 -20.40 11.78
N ARG A 321 -11.94 -19.26 11.12
CA ARG A 321 -11.86 -17.92 11.73
C ARG A 321 -12.72 -17.77 13.00
N HIS A 322 -13.85 -18.49 13.07
CA HIS A 322 -14.74 -18.49 14.23
C HIS A 322 -14.17 -19.18 15.47
N ARG A 323 -13.11 -19.97 15.31
CA ARG A 323 -12.48 -20.79 16.38
C ARG A 323 -11.08 -20.30 16.74
N TYR A 324 -10.33 -19.78 15.77
CA TYR A 324 -8.92 -19.41 15.92
C TYR A 324 -8.61 -17.96 15.54
N GLY A 325 -9.60 -17.21 15.06
CA GLY A 325 -9.43 -15.83 14.58
C GLY A 325 -8.98 -15.73 13.12
N THR A 326 -9.07 -14.52 12.57
CA THR A 326 -8.92 -14.25 11.14
C THR A 326 -7.50 -14.52 10.64
N LYS A 327 -6.48 -14.06 11.37
CA LYS A 327 -5.06 -14.26 10.98
C LYS A 327 -4.66 -15.72 10.90
N ALA A 328 -5.05 -16.52 11.91
CA ALA A 328 -4.77 -17.96 11.92
C ALA A 328 -5.46 -18.68 10.75
N ALA A 329 -6.72 -18.33 10.47
CA ALA A 329 -7.48 -18.90 9.35
C ALA A 329 -6.87 -18.55 7.99
N ASN A 330 -6.48 -17.29 7.78
CA ASN A 330 -5.84 -16.84 6.54
C ASN A 330 -4.48 -17.52 6.32
N LEU A 331 -3.67 -17.66 7.38
CA LEU A 331 -2.41 -18.41 7.31
C LEU A 331 -2.65 -19.88 6.96
N GLY A 332 -3.69 -20.49 7.51
CA GLY A 332 -4.08 -21.86 7.16
C GLY A 332 -4.53 -22.02 5.72
N GLU A 333 -5.35 -21.09 5.24
CA GLU A 333 -5.78 -21.06 3.84
C GLU A 333 -4.59 -20.87 2.91
N LEU A 334 -3.63 -20.02 3.27
CA LEU A 334 -2.41 -19.82 2.50
C LEU A 334 -1.57 -21.10 2.42
N HIS A 335 -1.38 -21.82 3.54
CA HIS A 335 -0.75 -23.16 3.53
C HIS A 335 -1.49 -24.13 2.60
N HIS A 336 -2.81 -24.11 2.59
CA HIS A 336 -3.61 -24.96 1.70
C HIS A 336 -3.38 -24.65 0.23
N VAL A 337 -3.45 -23.36 -0.15
CA VAL A 337 -3.27 -22.91 -1.53
C VAL A 337 -1.86 -23.21 -2.04
N LEU A 338 -0.83 -23.00 -1.24
CA LEU A 338 0.54 -23.34 -1.64
C LEU A 338 0.72 -24.85 -1.84
N ALA A 339 0.13 -25.69 -0.98
CA ALA A 339 0.28 -27.14 -1.08
C ALA A 339 -0.59 -27.79 -2.16
N ASN A 340 -1.76 -27.22 -2.49
CA ASN A 340 -2.77 -27.87 -3.33
C ASN A 340 -3.16 -27.07 -4.58
N GLY A 341 -2.65 -25.85 -4.73
CA GLY A 341 -3.08 -24.89 -5.74
C GLY A 341 -4.49 -24.33 -5.47
N SER A 342 -4.97 -23.51 -6.39
CA SER A 342 -6.37 -23.07 -6.42
C SER A 342 -6.81 -22.74 -7.84
N GLN A 343 -8.06 -23.10 -8.18
CA GLN A 343 -8.66 -22.73 -9.47
C GLN A 343 -8.88 -21.22 -9.62
N ARG A 344 -8.79 -20.46 -8.52
CA ARG A 344 -9.02 -19.02 -8.50
C ARG A 344 -7.75 -18.18 -8.70
N LEU A 345 -6.56 -18.80 -8.74
CA LEU A 345 -5.28 -18.07 -8.85
C LEU A 345 -5.21 -17.15 -10.07
N LEU A 346 -5.80 -17.59 -11.19
CA LEU A 346 -5.78 -16.83 -12.45
C LEU A 346 -6.89 -15.78 -12.52
N GLY A 347 -7.75 -15.68 -11.51
CA GLY A 347 -9.00 -14.92 -11.56
C GLY A 347 -8.81 -13.47 -12.02
N PHE A 348 -7.86 -12.75 -11.41
CA PHE A 348 -7.55 -11.36 -11.80
C PHE A 348 -7.19 -11.22 -13.28
N TYR A 349 -6.47 -12.19 -13.83
CA TYR A 349 -6.01 -12.17 -15.22
C TYR A 349 -7.09 -12.61 -16.21
N GLN A 350 -8.15 -13.27 -15.76
CA GLN A 350 -9.28 -13.68 -16.60
C GLN A 350 -10.31 -12.58 -16.80
N VAL A 351 -10.31 -11.55 -15.96
CA VAL A 351 -11.25 -10.43 -16.07
C VAL A 351 -11.00 -9.66 -17.38
N PRO A 352 -12.03 -9.42 -18.21
CA PRO A 352 -11.87 -8.62 -19.42
C PRO A 352 -11.45 -7.18 -19.13
N ARG A 353 -10.47 -6.68 -19.89
CA ARG A 353 -9.96 -5.31 -19.79
C ARG A 353 -9.85 -4.71 -21.20
N PRO A 354 -10.96 -4.22 -21.78
CA PRO A 354 -10.99 -3.71 -23.15
C PRO A 354 -9.84 -2.72 -23.45
N PRO A 355 -9.19 -2.85 -24.63
CA PRO A 355 -9.56 -3.69 -25.77
C PRO A 355 -9.18 -5.17 -25.63
N ARG A 356 -8.63 -5.60 -24.48
CA ARG A 356 -8.18 -6.97 -24.24
C ARG A 356 -9.30 -7.83 -23.67
N ASP A 357 -9.46 -9.02 -24.21
CA ASP A 357 -10.42 -10.01 -23.71
C ASP A 357 -10.05 -10.54 -22.32
N ASN A 358 -8.74 -10.60 -22.03
CA ASN A 358 -8.17 -10.97 -20.73
C ASN A 358 -6.67 -10.60 -20.70
N LEU A 359 -6.01 -10.86 -19.57
CA LEU A 359 -4.59 -10.58 -19.33
C LEU A 359 -3.74 -11.86 -19.23
N LEU A 360 -4.27 -13.03 -19.62
CA LEU A 360 -3.54 -14.30 -19.55
C LEU A 360 -2.23 -14.32 -20.39
N PRO A 361 -2.16 -13.71 -21.60
CA PRO A 361 -0.91 -13.65 -22.36
C PRO A 361 0.21 -12.90 -21.61
N TYR A 362 -0.17 -11.88 -20.84
CA TYR A 362 0.75 -11.11 -20.01
C TYR A 362 1.26 -11.94 -18.83
N LEU A 363 0.36 -12.67 -18.17
CA LEU A 363 0.74 -13.62 -17.13
C LEU A 363 1.68 -14.70 -17.66
N ALA A 364 1.43 -15.24 -18.86
CA ALA A 364 2.30 -16.24 -19.49
C ALA A 364 3.75 -15.73 -19.62
N ARG A 365 3.91 -14.48 -20.06
CA ARG A 365 5.23 -13.81 -20.14
C ARG A 365 5.87 -13.66 -18.76
N LEU A 366 5.12 -13.24 -17.75
CA LEU A 366 5.62 -13.09 -16.37
C LEU A 366 6.02 -14.43 -15.72
N LEU A 367 5.39 -15.53 -16.16
CA LEU A 367 5.71 -16.90 -15.74
C LEU A 367 6.77 -17.58 -16.61
N ASP A 368 7.29 -16.89 -17.63
CA ASP A 368 8.24 -17.41 -18.61
C ASP A 368 7.77 -18.71 -19.30
N VAL A 369 6.51 -18.72 -19.73
CA VAL A 369 5.89 -19.84 -20.47
C VAL A 369 5.17 -19.35 -21.72
N ALA A 370 4.96 -20.26 -22.67
CA ALA A 370 4.15 -19.99 -23.85
C ALA A 370 2.68 -19.67 -23.46
N PRO A 371 1.98 -18.78 -24.19
CA PRO A 371 0.59 -18.44 -23.89
C PRO A 371 -0.39 -19.63 -23.88
N GLU A 372 -0.07 -20.70 -24.63
CA GLU A 372 -0.88 -21.92 -24.72
C GLU A 372 -0.57 -22.95 -23.62
N ALA A 373 0.43 -22.68 -22.76
CA ALA A 373 0.79 -23.55 -21.67
C ALA A 373 -0.30 -23.61 -20.59
N ASP A 374 -0.20 -24.60 -19.70
CA ASP A 374 -1.04 -24.65 -18.50
C ASP A 374 -0.59 -23.56 -17.50
N LEU A 375 -1.21 -22.39 -17.62
CA LEU A 375 -0.92 -21.22 -16.78
C LEU A 375 -1.26 -21.47 -15.31
N ALA A 376 -2.23 -22.34 -14.99
CA ALA A 376 -2.56 -22.65 -13.61
C ALA A 376 -1.43 -23.46 -12.96
N ALA A 377 -0.89 -24.45 -13.67
CA ALA A 377 0.26 -25.21 -13.22
C ALA A 377 1.53 -24.35 -13.15
N ALA A 378 1.74 -23.43 -14.10
CA ALA A 378 2.88 -22.49 -14.07
C ALA A 378 2.76 -21.49 -12.91
N ALA A 379 1.58 -20.93 -12.66
CA ALA A 379 1.32 -20.04 -11.53
C ALA A 379 1.54 -20.75 -10.18
N HIS A 380 1.03 -21.98 -10.03
CA HIS A 380 1.25 -22.78 -8.83
C HIS A 380 2.73 -23.10 -8.61
N ARG A 381 3.47 -23.39 -9.69
CA ARG A 381 4.92 -23.61 -9.63
C ARG A 381 5.69 -22.36 -9.18
N LEU A 382 5.34 -21.17 -9.67
CA LEU A 382 5.96 -19.92 -9.20
C LEU A 382 5.79 -19.75 -7.69
N LEU A 383 4.58 -20.07 -7.17
CA LEU A 383 4.32 -20.03 -5.73
C LEU A 383 5.14 -21.11 -4.99
N ASP A 384 5.15 -22.35 -5.47
CA ASP A 384 5.86 -23.47 -4.85
C ASP A 384 7.40 -23.33 -4.91
N GLU A 385 7.96 -22.66 -5.90
CA GLU A 385 9.40 -22.46 -6.01
C GLU A 385 9.89 -21.29 -5.14
N HIS A 386 9.11 -20.21 -5.02
CA HIS A 386 9.60 -18.95 -4.43
C HIS A 386 8.94 -18.55 -3.12
N ILE A 387 7.72 -19.03 -2.83
CA ILE A 387 6.92 -18.58 -1.70
C ILE A 387 6.89 -19.64 -0.60
N ARG A 388 7.13 -19.22 0.64
CA ARG A 388 7.07 -20.06 1.84
C ARG A 388 6.12 -19.44 2.86
N VAL A 389 5.58 -20.26 3.75
CA VAL A 389 4.87 -19.78 4.93
C VAL A 389 5.49 -20.47 6.15
N PRO A 390 5.91 -19.72 7.17
CA PRO A 390 6.57 -20.34 8.31
C PRO A 390 5.64 -21.30 9.05
N ARG A 391 6.23 -22.38 9.57
CA ARG A 391 5.49 -23.42 10.32
C ARG A 391 4.87 -22.82 11.57
N GLY A 392 3.70 -23.27 11.97
CA GLY A 392 3.07 -22.79 13.20
C GLY A 392 1.91 -23.65 13.68
N VAL A 393 1.45 -23.31 14.87
CA VAL A 393 0.23 -23.84 15.48
C VAL A 393 -0.70 -22.69 15.88
N ALA A 394 -2.00 -22.96 15.88
CA ALA A 394 -3.02 -22.01 16.34
C ALA A 394 -3.68 -22.52 17.62
N LEU A 395 -3.76 -21.64 18.61
CA LEU A 395 -4.48 -21.84 19.85
C LEU A 395 -5.90 -21.28 19.69
N PRO A 396 -6.94 -22.06 19.99
CA PRO A 396 -8.33 -21.63 19.80
C PRO A 396 -8.82 -20.70 20.91
N PHE A 397 -9.92 -20.00 20.64
CA PHE A 397 -10.63 -19.13 21.60
C PHE A 397 -10.98 -19.82 22.91
N SER A 398 -11.29 -21.12 22.87
CA SER A 398 -11.61 -21.87 24.08
C SER A 398 -10.46 -22.02 25.06
N LEU A 399 -9.20 -21.94 24.60
CA LEU A 399 -8.05 -21.96 25.50
C LEU A 399 -7.97 -20.68 26.33
N GLN A 400 -8.18 -19.53 25.70
CA GLN A 400 -8.29 -18.22 26.37
C GLN A 400 -9.43 -18.25 27.38
N ARG A 401 -10.63 -18.67 26.95
CA ARG A 401 -11.81 -18.73 27.81
C ARG A 401 -11.56 -19.57 29.07
N ARG A 402 -11.06 -20.79 28.92
CA ARG A 402 -10.72 -21.69 30.05
C ARG A 402 -9.69 -21.07 30.99
N PHE A 403 -8.71 -20.33 30.44
CA PHE A 403 -7.73 -19.61 31.25
C PHE A 403 -8.39 -18.48 32.06
N LEU A 404 -9.20 -17.63 31.43
CA LEU A 404 -9.88 -16.52 32.11
C LEU A 404 -10.85 -17.05 33.19
N GLU A 405 -11.57 -18.14 32.92
CA GLU A 405 -12.50 -18.78 33.86
C GLU A 405 -11.78 -19.45 35.04
N SER A 406 -10.50 -19.79 34.90
CA SER A 406 -9.72 -20.43 35.97
C SER A 406 -9.40 -19.51 37.16
N SER A 407 -9.64 -18.20 37.03
CA SER A 407 -9.34 -17.20 38.05
C SER A 407 -10.58 -16.35 38.39
N PRO A 408 -11.19 -16.53 39.58
CA PRO A 408 -12.32 -15.70 40.02
C PRO A 408 -12.00 -14.21 40.06
N ARG A 409 -10.73 -13.84 40.33
CA ARG A 409 -10.28 -12.44 40.31
C ARG A 409 -10.32 -11.83 38.92
N ILE A 410 -9.90 -12.58 37.90
CA ILE A 410 -9.98 -12.14 36.50
C ILE A 410 -11.44 -11.97 36.11
N GLN A 411 -12.31 -12.95 36.41
CA GLN A 411 -13.74 -12.87 36.13
C GLN A 411 -14.41 -11.64 36.78
N GLN A 412 -14.06 -11.35 38.04
CA GLN A 412 -14.57 -10.16 38.72
C GLN A 412 -14.10 -8.86 38.06
N ALA A 413 -12.84 -8.77 37.65
CA ALA A 413 -12.30 -7.59 36.98
C ALA A 413 -12.90 -7.38 35.58
N ILE A 414 -13.14 -8.46 34.81
CA ILE A 414 -13.90 -8.41 33.56
C ILE A 414 -15.31 -7.85 33.80
N GLY A 415 -16.01 -8.34 34.83
CA GLY A 415 -17.35 -7.84 35.19
C GLY A 415 -17.38 -6.35 35.55
N LYS A 416 -16.37 -5.85 36.26
CA LYS A 416 -16.24 -4.41 36.56
C LYS A 416 -16.03 -3.58 35.28
N LEU A 417 -15.12 -4.03 34.40
CA LEU A 417 -14.85 -3.34 33.14
C LEU A 417 -16.11 -3.31 32.26
N LYS A 418 -16.82 -4.44 32.15
CA LYS A 418 -18.09 -4.54 31.44
C LYS A 418 -19.11 -3.53 31.96
N MET A 419 -19.34 -3.49 33.28
CA MET A 419 -20.26 -2.54 33.90
C MET A 419 -19.87 -1.09 33.62
N ALA A 420 -18.57 -0.78 33.65
CA ALA A 420 -18.09 0.57 33.34
C ALA A 420 -18.37 0.96 31.87
N LEU A 421 -18.20 0.03 30.93
CA LEU A 421 -18.53 0.25 29.52
C LEU A 421 -20.03 0.40 29.29
N GLU A 422 -20.87 -0.42 29.92
CA GLU A 422 -22.33 -0.32 29.83
C GLU A 422 -22.89 1.00 30.38
N LEU A 423 -22.18 1.63 31.32
CA LEU A 423 -22.51 2.93 31.90
C LEU A 423 -21.83 4.12 31.20
N ASP A 424 -21.14 3.89 30.08
CA ASP A 424 -20.32 4.88 29.36
C ASP A 424 -19.40 5.68 30.30
N ALA A 425 -18.74 4.98 31.22
CA ALA A 425 -17.82 5.59 32.17
C ALA A 425 -16.65 6.27 31.43
N ARG A 426 -16.33 7.50 31.83
CA ARG A 426 -15.25 8.29 31.20
C ARG A 426 -13.86 7.70 31.43
N GLU A 427 -13.63 7.10 32.60
CA GLU A 427 -12.35 6.53 33.00
C GLU A 427 -12.46 5.01 33.10
N ILE A 428 -11.92 4.31 32.11
CA ILE A 428 -11.82 2.84 32.08
C ILE A 428 -10.37 2.36 32.24
N GLU A 429 -9.40 3.28 32.13
CA GLU A 429 -7.97 3.00 32.12
C GLU A 429 -7.51 2.22 33.35
N PRO A 430 -7.87 2.60 34.59
CA PRO A 430 -7.45 1.83 35.77
C PRO A 430 -7.97 0.40 35.75
N LEU A 431 -9.20 0.18 35.25
CA LEU A 431 -9.81 -1.16 35.17
C LEU A 431 -9.10 -2.02 34.12
N CYS A 432 -8.78 -1.45 32.96
CA CYS A 432 -8.01 -2.15 31.93
C CYS A 432 -6.60 -2.52 32.43
N VAL A 433 -5.89 -1.57 33.06
CA VAL A 433 -4.53 -1.81 33.59
C VAL A 433 -4.54 -2.87 34.70
N GLU A 434 -5.52 -2.83 35.61
CA GLU A 434 -5.71 -3.86 36.65
C GLU A 434 -5.93 -5.23 36.01
N LEU A 435 -6.85 -5.34 35.05
CA LEU A 435 -7.20 -6.60 34.40
C LEU A 435 -6.01 -7.17 33.59
N GLN A 436 -5.27 -6.35 32.87
CA GLN A 436 -4.05 -6.76 32.18
C GLN A 436 -3.01 -7.32 33.17
N GLY A 437 -2.80 -6.62 34.30
CA GLY A 437 -1.91 -7.08 35.36
C GLY A 437 -2.33 -8.45 35.94
N LEU A 438 -3.62 -8.66 36.15
CA LEU A 438 -4.17 -9.94 36.62
C LEU A 438 -3.94 -11.07 35.60
N ILE A 439 -4.19 -10.82 34.30
CA ILE A 439 -3.96 -11.81 33.24
C ILE A 439 -2.48 -12.19 33.16
N ARG A 440 -1.58 -11.19 33.14
CA ARG A 440 -0.12 -11.42 33.07
C ARG A 440 0.41 -12.20 34.26
N SER A 441 -0.06 -11.88 35.47
CA SER A 441 0.43 -12.50 36.72
C SER A 441 -0.21 -13.87 37.02
N ALA A 442 -1.38 -14.18 36.46
CA ALA A 442 -2.05 -15.45 36.72
C ALA A 442 -1.20 -16.65 36.26
N ARG A 443 -1.21 -17.71 37.07
CA ARG A 443 -0.56 -18.98 36.76
C ARG A 443 -1.36 -19.69 35.67
N LEU A 444 -0.68 -20.11 34.60
CA LEU A 444 -1.29 -20.96 33.58
C LEU A 444 -1.61 -22.34 34.20
N PRO A 445 -2.88 -22.81 34.19
CA PRO A 445 -3.22 -24.14 34.68
C PRO A 445 -2.40 -25.23 34.00
N GLY A 446 -1.95 -26.24 34.77
CA GLY A 446 -1.04 -27.28 34.28
C GLY A 446 -1.59 -28.06 33.09
N ALA A 447 -2.90 -28.29 33.04
CA ALA A 447 -3.56 -28.92 31.88
C ALA A 447 -3.41 -28.07 30.60
N LEU A 448 -3.65 -26.75 30.68
CA LEU A 448 -3.49 -25.84 29.53
C LEU A 448 -2.03 -25.74 29.09
N ALA A 449 -1.10 -25.65 30.05
CA ALA A 449 0.32 -25.63 29.76
C ALA A 449 0.76 -26.92 29.05
N GLY A 450 0.29 -28.08 29.49
CA GLY A 450 0.57 -29.38 28.88
C GLY A 450 -0.02 -29.52 27.47
N GLU A 451 -1.22 -28.98 27.20
CA GLU A 451 -1.80 -28.93 25.85
C GLU A 451 -0.91 -28.12 24.89
N ILE A 452 -0.46 -26.93 25.31
CA ILE A 452 0.43 -26.09 24.50
C ILE A 452 1.78 -26.78 24.29
N ASP A 453 2.42 -27.26 25.35
CA ASP A 453 3.74 -27.91 25.27
C ASP A 453 3.71 -29.14 24.35
N SER A 454 2.70 -30.00 24.50
CA SER A 454 2.52 -31.17 23.65
C SER A 454 2.35 -30.79 22.17
N ALA A 455 1.63 -29.70 21.87
CA ALA A 455 1.46 -29.24 20.50
C ALA A 455 2.78 -28.71 19.90
N LEU A 456 3.56 -27.96 20.67
CA LEU A 456 4.86 -27.45 20.25
C LEU A 456 5.85 -28.58 19.98
N VAL A 457 5.96 -29.54 20.90
CA VAL A 457 6.85 -30.70 20.75
C VAL A 457 6.46 -31.56 19.54
N SER A 458 5.17 -31.85 19.36
CA SER A 458 4.72 -32.74 18.28
C SER A 458 4.72 -32.10 16.89
N GLN A 459 4.52 -30.78 16.79
CA GLN A 459 4.28 -30.12 15.50
C GLN A 459 5.38 -29.14 15.09
N LEU A 460 6.13 -28.59 16.05
CA LEU A 460 7.18 -27.60 15.84
C LEU A 460 8.55 -28.07 16.36
N ALA A 461 8.77 -29.38 16.41
CA ALA A 461 10.08 -29.95 16.70
C ALA A 461 11.18 -29.35 15.78
N GLY A 462 12.31 -29.00 16.39
CA GLY A 462 13.47 -28.41 15.72
C GLY A 462 13.45 -26.87 15.61
N VAL A 463 12.31 -26.22 15.87
CA VAL A 463 12.22 -24.76 15.85
C VAL A 463 12.92 -24.17 17.08
N ARG A 464 13.75 -23.14 16.87
CA ARG A 464 14.62 -22.55 17.91
C ARG A 464 14.11 -21.21 18.45
N ALA A 465 13.35 -20.49 17.64
CA ALA A 465 12.79 -19.19 17.98
C ALA A 465 11.37 -19.09 17.40
N PHE A 466 10.49 -18.46 18.15
CA PHE A 466 9.07 -18.34 17.84
C PHE A 466 8.63 -16.88 17.85
N VAL A 467 7.62 -16.60 17.04
CA VAL A 467 6.80 -15.40 17.12
C VAL A 467 5.41 -15.80 17.63
N VAL A 468 4.91 -15.10 18.63
CA VAL A 468 3.59 -15.32 19.24
C VAL A 468 2.69 -14.15 18.88
N ARG A 469 1.69 -14.38 18.02
CA ARG A 469 0.83 -13.34 17.43
C ARG A 469 -0.62 -13.44 17.88
N SER A 470 -1.28 -12.30 18.00
CA SER A 470 -2.73 -12.21 18.14
C SER A 470 -3.44 -12.79 16.91
N SER A 471 -4.63 -13.33 17.14
CA SER A 471 -5.57 -13.72 16.08
C SER A 471 -6.98 -13.66 16.68
N SER A 472 -7.59 -12.49 16.70
CA SER A 472 -8.94 -12.29 17.27
C SER A 472 -10.04 -12.52 16.24
N ASN A 473 -11.28 -12.77 16.69
CA ASN A 473 -12.48 -12.63 15.86
C ASN A 473 -12.89 -11.16 15.66
N ALA A 474 -12.33 -10.24 16.46
CA ALA A 474 -12.51 -8.80 16.32
C ALA A 474 -11.31 -8.17 15.58
N GLU A 475 -10.83 -8.83 14.52
CA GLU A 475 -9.78 -8.38 13.61
C GLU A 475 -10.30 -8.38 12.16
N ASP A 476 -9.84 -7.41 11.37
CA ASP A 476 -10.10 -7.28 9.93
C ASP A 476 -11.59 -7.37 9.55
N LEU A 477 -12.42 -6.58 10.25
CA LEU A 477 -13.87 -6.52 10.04
C LEU A 477 -14.26 -5.40 9.07
N ALA A 478 -15.37 -5.58 8.35
CA ALA A 478 -15.94 -4.52 7.53
C ALA A 478 -16.26 -3.28 8.39
N GLY A 479 -15.68 -2.13 8.05
CA GLY A 479 -15.84 -0.87 8.80
C GLY A 479 -15.03 -0.78 10.11
N PHE A 480 -14.18 -1.77 10.41
CA PHE A 480 -13.28 -1.76 11.57
C PHE A 480 -11.96 -2.48 11.30
N SER A 481 -10.92 -1.68 11.03
CA SER A 481 -9.55 -2.18 10.96
C SER A 481 -8.96 -2.26 12.36
N ALA A 482 -8.49 -3.46 12.73
CA ALA A 482 -7.78 -3.69 13.98
C ALA A 482 -6.24 -3.61 13.83
N ALA A 483 -5.76 -2.94 12.78
CA ALA A 483 -4.33 -2.77 12.54
C ALA A 483 -3.62 -2.15 13.75
N GLY A 484 -2.58 -2.82 14.23
CA GLY A 484 -1.79 -2.38 15.38
C GLY A 484 -2.54 -2.35 16.73
N ILE A 485 -3.73 -2.93 16.87
CA ILE A 485 -4.50 -2.90 18.13
C ILE A 485 -4.02 -3.92 19.17
N TYR A 486 -3.47 -5.06 18.72
CA TYR A 486 -3.10 -6.20 19.57
C TYR A 486 -1.61 -6.52 19.48
N GLU A 487 -1.11 -7.25 20.47
CA GLU A 487 0.33 -7.51 20.64
C GLU A 487 0.82 -8.68 19.79
N SER A 488 2.06 -8.58 19.32
CA SER A 488 2.83 -9.68 18.75
C SER A 488 4.23 -9.70 19.38
N ILE A 489 4.65 -10.85 19.91
CA ILE A 489 5.90 -10.98 20.63
C ILE A 489 6.89 -11.79 19.80
N ASN A 490 7.96 -11.12 19.36
CA ASN A 490 9.06 -11.70 18.59
C ASN A 490 10.13 -12.33 19.50
N HIS A 491 11.00 -13.14 18.91
CA HIS A 491 12.20 -13.72 19.53
C HIS A 491 11.94 -14.47 20.84
N VAL A 492 10.95 -15.36 20.80
CA VAL A 492 10.61 -16.22 21.93
C VAL A 492 11.35 -17.56 21.82
N THR A 493 12.24 -17.87 22.76
CA THR A 493 13.17 -19.02 22.65
C THR A 493 13.05 -20.06 23.77
N THR A 494 12.21 -19.81 24.78
CA THR A 494 12.02 -20.71 25.93
C THR A 494 10.54 -20.99 26.19
N ALA A 495 10.22 -22.16 26.75
CA ALA A 495 8.84 -22.56 27.05
C ALA A 495 8.16 -21.58 28.03
N GLU A 496 8.88 -21.13 29.06
CA GLU A 496 8.39 -20.14 30.02
C GLU A 496 8.04 -18.83 29.33
N ARG A 497 8.88 -18.39 28.38
CA ARG A 497 8.62 -17.17 27.61
C ARG A 497 7.44 -17.36 26.66
N ILE A 498 7.25 -18.54 26.06
CA ILE A 498 6.05 -18.84 25.25
C ILE A 498 4.79 -18.66 26.09
N PHE A 499 4.72 -19.25 27.28
CA PHE A 499 3.54 -19.10 28.15
C PHE A 499 3.32 -17.66 28.60
N ALA A 500 4.40 -16.92 28.87
CA ALA A 500 4.30 -15.49 29.17
C ALA A 500 3.76 -14.70 27.97
N SER A 501 4.27 -14.95 26.77
CA SER A 501 3.83 -14.29 25.53
C SER A 501 2.38 -14.61 25.18
N VAL A 502 1.92 -15.86 25.36
CA VAL A 502 0.50 -16.22 25.16
C VAL A 502 -0.40 -15.41 26.10
N LYS A 503 -0.02 -15.25 27.37
CA LYS A 503 -0.76 -14.41 28.32
C LYS A 503 -0.69 -12.93 27.96
N GLU A 504 0.43 -12.45 27.41
CA GLU A 504 0.56 -11.08 26.95
C GLU A 504 -0.38 -10.78 25.78
N VAL A 505 -0.47 -11.68 24.80
CA VAL A 505 -1.44 -11.60 23.69
C VAL A 505 -2.88 -11.62 24.22
N TRP A 506 -3.20 -12.46 25.20
CA TRP A 506 -4.53 -12.42 25.82
C TRP A 506 -4.80 -11.12 26.58
N ALA A 507 -3.78 -10.55 27.23
CA ALA A 507 -3.88 -9.26 27.93
C ALA A 507 -4.03 -8.09 26.96
N SER A 508 -3.51 -8.19 25.73
CA SER A 508 -3.66 -7.12 24.73
C SER A 508 -5.12 -6.93 24.29
N LEU A 509 -5.94 -7.99 24.37
CA LEU A 509 -7.39 -7.90 24.14
C LEU A 509 -8.08 -6.97 25.15
N VAL A 510 -7.47 -6.62 26.28
CA VAL A 510 -8.06 -5.71 27.27
C VAL A 510 -7.17 -4.50 27.53
N SER A 511 -6.32 -4.14 26.56
CA SER A 511 -5.62 -2.86 26.57
C SER A 511 -6.62 -1.70 26.48
N VAL A 512 -6.25 -0.54 27.05
CA VAL A 512 -7.08 0.67 27.01
C VAL A 512 -7.49 1.00 25.57
N ARG A 513 -6.52 1.01 24.66
CA ARG A 513 -6.72 1.30 23.23
C ARG A 513 -7.71 0.31 22.60
N SER A 514 -7.47 -0.99 22.79
CA SER A 514 -8.32 -2.03 22.21
C SER A 514 -9.76 -1.97 22.71
N VAL A 515 -9.96 -1.75 24.01
CA VAL A 515 -11.29 -1.67 24.62
C VAL A 515 -12.02 -0.43 24.11
N ARG A 516 -11.37 0.73 24.07
CA ARG A 516 -11.97 1.98 23.56
C ARG A 516 -12.41 1.87 22.12
N LEU A 517 -11.52 1.40 21.24
CA LEU A 517 -11.80 1.32 19.80
C LEU A 517 -12.96 0.36 19.51
N ARG A 518 -13.00 -0.80 20.19
CA ARG A 518 -14.11 -1.75 20.05
C ARG A 518 -15.42 -1.22 20.62
N HIS A 519 -15.39 -0.60 21.79
CA HIS A 519 -16.59 0.02 22.39
C HIS A 519 -17.17 1.10 21.48
N GLN A 520 -16.32 1.97 20.92
CA GLN A 520 -16.72 2.98 19.94
C GLN A 520 -17.29 2.38 18.64
N ALA A 521 -16.78 1.22 18.22
CA ALA A 521 -17.31 0.47 17.09
C ALA A 521 -18.56 -0.36 17.43
N GLY A 522 -19.05 -0.31 18.68
CA GLY A 522 -20.21 -1.07 19.14
C GLY A 522 -19.95 -2.56 19.33
N ILE A 523 -18.68 -2.98 19.41
CA ILE A 523 -18.27 -4.36 19.61
C ILE A 523 -18.27 -4.69 21.11
N SER A 524 -19.08 -5.67 21.51
CA SER A 524 -19.20 -6.09 22.90
C SER A 524 -17.93 -6.78 23.42
N LEU A 525 -17.61 -6.53 24.70
CA LEU A 525 -16.51 -7.23 25.39
C LEU A 525 -16.77 -8.75 25.48
N ASP A 526 -18.03 -9.18 25.59
CA ASP A 526 -18.41 -10.60 25.75
C ASP A 526 -18.28 -11.41 24.46
N GLU A 527 -18.32 -10.72 23.32
CA GLU A 527 -18.27 -11.34 21.99
C GLU A 527 -16.83 -11.39 21.43
N CYS A 528 -15.87 -10.84 22.17
CA CYS A 528 -14.48 -10.75 21.74
C CYS A 528 -13.62 -11.87 22.33
N PHE A 529 -13.02 -12.66 21.45
CA PHE A 529 -12.10 -13.73 21.81
C PHE A 529 -10.74 -13.56 21.14
N MET A 530 -9.70 -14.08 21.78
CA MET A 530 -8.33 -14.01 21.30
C MET A 530 -7.76 -15.41 21.09
N GLY A 531 -7.59 -15.78 19.83
CA GLY A 531 -6.78 -16.90 19.41
C GLY A 531 -5.31 -16.47 19.41
N VAL A 532 -4.40 -17.44 19.35
CA VAL A 532 -2.96 -17.16 19.34
C VAL A 532 -2.27 -18.01 18.30
N VAL A 533 -1.48 -17.39 17.43
CA VAL A 533 -0.59 -18.10 16.51
C VAL A 533 0.79 -18.18 17.13
N ILE A 534 1.33 -19.38 17.30
CA ILE A 534 2.73 -19.61 17.65
C ILE A 534 3.43 -20.10 16.38
N GLN A 535 4.27 -19.26 15.80
CA GLN A 535 4.90 -19.50 14.51
C GLN A 535 6.42 -19.55 14.65
N GLU A 536 7.08 -20.35 13.83
CA GLU A 536 8.52 -20.29 13.60
C GLU A 536 8.96 -18.88 13.21
N GLN A 537 9.99 -18.38 13.88
CA GLN A 537 10.63 -17.13 13.49
C GLN A 537 11.65 -17.40 12.38
N VAL A 538 11.44 -16.74 11.24
CA VAL A 538 12.36 -16.79 10.11
C VAL A 538 13.43 -15.71 10.26
N SER A 539 14.68 -16.07 9.95
CA SER A 539 15.77 -15.11 9.77
C SER A 539 15.73 -14.59 8.34
N ALA A 540 15.72 -13.28 8.16
CA ALA A 540 15.57 -12.64 6.85
C ALA A 540 16.54 -11.48 6.72
N ASP A 541 16.92 -11.16 5.47
CA ASP A 541 17.84 -10.07 5.14
C ASP A 541 17.09 -8.73 5.09
N PHE A 542 15.83 -8.76 4.64
CA PHE A 542 14.90 -7.64 4.61
C PHE A 542 13.47 -8.15 4.58
N GLY A 543 12.49 -7.26 4.72
CA GLY A 543 11.09 -7.59 4.48
C GLY A 543 10.22 -6.36 4.45
N GLY A 544 8.90 -6.55 4.54
CA GLY A 544 7.99 -5.42 4.57
C GLY A 544 6.56 -5.82 4.28
N VAL A 545 5.86 -4.91 3.59
CA VAL A 545 4.42 -5.01 3.33
C VAL A 545 4.16 -4.81 1.84
N LEU A 546 3.33 -5.67 1.28
CA LEU A 546 2.86 -5.59 -0.09
C LEU A 546 1.35 -5.42 -0.09
N VAL A 547 0.84 -4.46 -0.87
CA VAL A 547 -0.58 -4.39 -1.20
C VAL A 547 -0.77 -4.53 -2.71
N THR A 548 -1.74 -5.34 -3.12
CA THR A 548 -1.97 -5.62 -4.55
C THR A 548 -2.75 -4.50 -5.27
N THR A 549 -2.54 -3.25 -4.86
CA THR A 549 -3.07 -2.06 -5.51
C THR A 549 -2.08 -0.91 -5.33
N ASN A 550 -2.18 0.13 -6.14
CA ASN A 550 -1.48 1.37 -5.87
C ASN A 550 -2.36 2.24 -4.95
N PRO A 551 -2.00 2.41 -3.66
CA PRO A 551 -2.83 3.18 -2.72
C PRO A 551 -2.97 4.64 -3.12
N MET A 552 -2.00 5.18 -3.87
CA MET A 552 -1.96 6.57 -4.34
C MET A 552 -2.68 6.78 -5.67
N ASN A 553 -2.92 5.72 -6.43
CA ASN A 553 -3.66 5.78 -7.70
C ASN A 553 -4.40 4.46 -7.96
N ARG A 554 -5.54 4.29 -7.31
CA ARG A 554 -6.33 3.06 -7.39
C ARG A 554 -6.92 2.78 -8.77
N ALA A 555 -7.02 3.79 -9.64
CA ALA A 555 -7.45 3.60 -11.02
C ALA A 555 -6.42 2.79 -11.84
N ASP A 556 -5.16 2.77 -11.42
CA ASP A 556 -4.13 1.93 -12.02
C ASP A 556 -4.18 0.50 -11.46
N PHE A 557 -5.02 -0.33 -12.06
CA PHE A 557 -5.23 -1.72 -11.65
C PHE A 557 -3.99 -2.62 -11.86
N ARG A 558 -3.00 -2.18 -12.66
CA ARG A 558 -1.86 -3.01 -13.09
C ARG A 558 -0.80 -3.14 -12.00
N SER A 559 -0.71 -2.11 -11.18
CA SER A 559 0.39 -1.92 -10.23
C SER A 559 0.13 -2.56 -8.87
N VAL A 560 1.21 -3.06 -8.29
CA VAL A 560 1.29 -3.58 -6.92
C VAL A 560 2.30 -2.72 -6.18
N TYR A 561 1.94 -2.27 -4.98
CA TYR A 561 2.77 -1.39 -4.17
C TYR A 561 3.49 -2.21 -3.09
N VAL A 562 4.80 -2.00 -2.95
CA VAL A 562 5.66 -2.78 -2.06
C VAL A 562 6.52 -1.83 -1.23
N ASN A 563 6.43 -1.96 0.10
CA ASN A 563 7.36 -1.36 1.04
C ASN A 563 8.43 -2.38 1.45
N VAL A 564 9.66 -1.90 1.61
CA VAL A 564 10.80 -2.70 2.07
C VAL A 564 11.55 -1.97 3.18
N SER A 565 11.93 -2.70 4.22
CA SER A 565 12.84 -2.26 5.27
C SER A 565 13.82 -3.38 5.61
N PRO A 566 15.06 -3.06 6.03
CA PRO A 566 15.96 -4.03 6.66
C PRO A 566 15.33 -4.70 7.89
N GLU A 567 14.59 -3.94 8.71
CA GLU A 567 13.81 -4.46 9.83
C GLU A 567 12.31 -4.29 9.58
N VAL A 568 11.56 -5.39 9.55
CA VAL A 568 10.14 -5.40 9.16
C VAL A 568 9.24 -4.65 10.14
N THR A 569 9.59 -4.64 11.42
CA THR A 569 8.88 -3.87 12.45
C THR A 569 8.85 -2.38 12.10
N ASP A 570 9.89 -1.87 11.42
CA ASP A 570 9.95 -0.44 11.08
C ASP A 570 8.93 -0.01 10.03
N VAL A 571 8.50 -0.93 9.15
CA VAL A 571 7.47 -0.63 8.14
C VAL A 571 6.10 -0.54 8.78
N VAL A 572 5.81 -1.48 9.68
CA VAL A 572 4.49 -1.65 10.31
C VAL A 572 4.24 -0.53 11.32
N ASP A 573 5.21 -0.25 12.18
CA ASP A 573 5.11 0.79 13.22
C ASP A 573 5.56 2.18 12.71
N GLY A 574 6.04 2.25 11.46
CA GLY A 574 6.48 3.47 10.76
C GLY A 574 7.72 4.14 11.35
N SER A 575 8.47 3.50 12.27
CA SER A 575 9.63 4.08 12.98
C SER A 575 10.74 4.57 12.04
N ALA A 576 10.89 3.94 10.88
CA ALA A 576 11.75 4.40 9.79
C ALA A 576 10.93 4.56 8.50
N LEU A 577 11.38 5.41 7.59
CA LEU A 577 10.79 5.50 6.27
C LEU A 577 11.25 4.31 5.42
N PRO A 578 10.34 3.42 4.99
CA PRO A 578 10.71 2.29 4.16
C PRO A 578 11.07 2.74 2.74
N MET A 579 11.85 1.90 2.06
CA MET A 579 11.94 1.97 0.59
C MET A 579 10.58 1.59 0.00
N GLN A 580 10.19 2.26 -1.08
CA GLN A 580 8.86 2.16 -1.69
C GLN A 580 9.01 1.87 -3.17
N TYR A 581 8.33 0.82 -3.63
CA TYR A 581 8.37 0.36 -5.00
C TYR A 581 6.97 0.16 -5.56
N LEU A 582 6.84 0.32 -6.87
CA LEU A 582 5.67 -0.09 -7.63
C LEU A 582 6.11 -1.08 -8.68
N TYR A 583 5.39 -2.19 -8.79
CA TYR A 583 5.65 -3.26 -9.76
C TYR A 583 4.41 -3.48 -10.63
N SER A 584 4.57 -3.47 -11.94
CA SER A 584 3.50 -3.90 -12.84
C SER A 584 3.39 -5.43 -12.83
N THR A 585 2.18 -5.91 -12.58
CA THR A 585 1.83 -7.34 -12.67
C THR A 585 1.15 -7.69 -13.98
N VAL A 586 1.15 -6.77 -14.95
CA VAL A 586 0.65 -6.96 -16.31
C VAL A 586 1.83 -6.91 -17.27
N GLU A 587 2.41 -5.74 -17.49
CA GLU A 587 3.52 -5.57 -18.44
C GLU A 587 4.88 -6.01 -17.86
N GLY A 588 4.99 -6.11 -16.54
CA GLY A 588 6.23 -6.40 -15.83
C GLY A 588 7.08 -5.15 -15.61
N GLY A 589 8.14 -5.31 -14.81
CA GLY A 589 9.02 -4.21 -14.43
C GLY A 589 8.52 -3.48 -13.18
N GLY A 590 9.44 -2.75 -12.56
CA GLY A 590 9.15 -1.94 -11.39
C GLY A 590 9.84 -0.59 -11.44
N ARG A 591 9.45 0.28 -10.51
CA ARG A 591 10.01 1.61 -10.31
C ARG A 591 10.27 1.88 -8.84
N THR A 592 11.39 2.54 -8.55
CA THR A 592 11.71 3.01 -7.21
C THR A 592 11.01 4.35 -6.97
N VAL A 593 10.03 4.35 -6.06
CA VAL A 593 9.24 5.53 -5.70
C VAL A 593 9.97 6.37 -4.65
N SER A 594 10.53 5.73 -3.63
CA SER A 594 11.27 6.38 -2.55
C SER A 594 12.30 5.42 -1.97
N LEU A 595 13.45 5.94 -1.55
CA LEU A 595 14.44 5.18 -0.78
C LEU A 595 14.19 5.25 0.73
N GLY A 596 13.23 6.07 1.17
CA GLY A 596 13.01 6.30 2.60
C GLY A 596 14.28 6.76 3.30
N ASP A 597 14.64 6.10 4.40
CA ASP A 597 15.87 6.38 5.15
C ASP A 597 17.10 5.60 4.64
N ALA A 598 16.95 4.77 3.61
CA ALA A 598 18.05 3.97 3.07
C ALA A 598 19.05 4.83 2.30
N ALA A 599 20.35 4.55 2.50
CA ALA A 599 21.43 5.26 1.80
C ALA A 599 21.60 4.84 0.34
N ALA A 600 21.12 3.65 -0.02
CA ALA A 600 21.22 3.09 -1.36
C ALA A 600 20.01 2.20 -1.66
N ASP A 601 19.71 2.05 -2.95
CA ASP A 601 18.65 1.18 -3.44
C ASP A 601 19.05 -0.31 -3.37
N LEU A 602 18.07 -1.20 -3.54
CA LEU A 602 18.25 -2.64 -3.58
C LEU A 602 19.00 -3.08 -4.85
N ASP A 603 19.63 -4.25 -4.78
CA ASP A 603 20.30 -4.85 -5.92
C ASP A 603 19.31 -5.52 -6.90
N GLU A 604 19.80 -5.94 -8.06
CA GLU A 604 18.98 -6.57 -9.10
C GLU A 604 18.29 -7.85 -8.62
N ARG A 605 18.99 -8.67 -7.83
CA ARG A 605 18.43 -9.93 -7.31
C ARG A 605 17.23 -9.64 -6.42
N ALA A 606 17.36 -8.68 -5.51
CA ALA A 606 16.28 -8.27 -4.63
C ALA A 606 15.10 -7.72 -5.44
N HIS A 607 15.34 -6.85 -6.43
CA HIS A 607 14.28 -6.35 -7.31
C HIS A 607 13.55 -7.47 -8.08
N GLU A 608 14.25 -8.50 -8.56
CA GLU A 608 13.60 -9.67 -9.17
C GLU A 608 12.75 -10.46 -8.16
N GLN A 609 13.22 -10.64 -6.93
CA GLN A 609 12.44 -11.28 -5.87
C GLN A 609 11.16 -10.48 -5.58
N LEU A 610 11.24 -9.14 -5.54
CA LEU A 610 10.07 -8.28 -5.34
C LEU A 610 9.08 -8.34 -6.51
N GLN A 611 9.57 -8.41 -7.75
CA GLN A 611 8.69 -8.62 -8.91
C GLN A 611 7.96 -9.97 -8.82
N ARG A 612 8.67 -11.06 -8.46
CA ARG A 612 8.06 -12.38 -8.26
C ARG A 612 7.03 -12.35 -7.12
N LEU A 613 7.34 -11.66 -6.02
CA LEU A 613 6.42 -11.43 -4.92
C LEU A 613 5.18 -10.63 -5.36
N ALA A 614 5.32 -9.60 -6.20
CA ALA A 614 4.20 -8.85 -6.73
C ALA A 614 3.26 -9.71 -7.57
N VAL A 615 3.81 -10.56 -8.44
CA VAL A 615 3.02 -11.54 -9.21
C VAL A 615 2.36 -12.56 -8.29
N ALA A 616 3.09 -13.10 -7.31
CA ALA A 616 2.55 -14.02 -6.30
C ALA A 616 1.39 -13.38 -5.51
N GLY A 617 1.54 -12.12 -5.09
CA GLY A 617 0.49 -11.35 -4.43
C GLY A 617 -0.76 -11.26 -5.30
N ARG A 618 -0.62 -10.98 -6.61
CA ARG A 618 -1.75 -10.91 -7.54
C ARG A 618 -2.44 -12.26 -7.75
N LEU A 619 -1.68 -13.36 -7.80
CA LEU A 619 -2.25 -14.70 -7.86
C LEU A 619 -3.03 -15.05 -6.58
N LEU A 620 -2.47 -14.70 -5.42
CA LEU A 620 -3.13 -14.89 -4.13
C LEU A 620 -4.38 -13.99 -3.99
N GLN A 621 -4.35 -12.77 -4.52
CA GLN A 621 -5.55 -11.92 -4.62
C GLN A 621 -6.70 -12.64 -5.34
N GLY A 622 -6.41 -13.34 -6.44
CA GLY A 622 -7.41 -14.15 -7.14
C GLY A 622 -8.10 -15.16 -6.21
N HIS A 623 -7.33 -15.85 -5.37
CA HIS A 623 -7.86 -16.79 -4.40
C HIS A 623 -8.65 -16.11 -3.26
N PHE A 624 -8.04 -15.12 -2.60
CA PHE A 624 -8.59 -14.47 -1.41
C PHE A 624 -9.67 -13.43 -1.69
N SER A 625 -9.91 -13.08 -2.96
CA SER A 625 -11.03 -12.22 -3.34
C SER A 625 -12.37 -12.83 -2.89
N PRO A 626 -13.26 -12.06 -2.24
CA PRO A 626 -14.55 -12.56 -1.75
C PRO A 626 -15.53 -12.92 -2.88
N ASP A 627 -15.34 -12.34 -4.07
CA ASP A 627 -16.19 -12.54 -5.23
C ASP A 627 -15.36 -12.82 -6.50
N TYR A 628 -16.06 -13.04 -7.62
CA TYR A 628 -15.47 -13.34 -8.93
C TYR A 628 -15.14 -12.10 -9.76
N THR A 629 -15.24 -10.89 -9.20
CA THR A 629 -14.65 -9.69 -9.83
C THR A 629 -13.13 -9.69 -9.68
N PHE A 630 -12.63 -10.35 -8.62
CA PHE A 630 -11.20 -10.38 -8.28
C PHE A 630 -10.59 -9.00 -8.05
N GLU A 631 -11.42 -7.98 -7.81
CA GLU A 631 -10.97 -6.58 -7.69
C GLU A 631 -10.50 -6.24 -6.27
N SER A 632 -10.91 -7.02 -5.27
CA SER A 632 -10.54 -6.78 -3.86
C SER A 632 -9.05 -7.04 -3.64
N PRO A 633 -8.25 -6.01 -3.32
CA PRO A 633 -6.81 -6.18 -3.08
C PRO A 633 -6.53 -6.94 -1.78
N VAL A 634 -5.32 -7.47 -1.67
CA VAL A 634 -4.80 -8.09 -0.43
C VAL A 634 -3.60 -7.32 0.10
N ASP A 635 -3.46 -7.35 1.42
CA ASP A 635 -2.34 -6.85 2.20
C ASP A 635 -1.54 -8.05 2.73
N VAL A 636 -0.24 -8.07 2.45
CA VAL A 636 0.67 -9.19 2.68
C VAL A 636 1.89 -8.69 3.43
N GLU A 637 2.12 -9.24 4.62
CA GLU A 637 3.39 -9.06 5.33
C GLU A 637 4.34 -10.17 4.94
N TRP A 638 5.59 -9.82 4.63
CA TRP A 638 6.56 -10.76 4.07
C TRP A 638 7.97 -10.50 4.58
N LEU A 639 8.77 -11.56 4.56
CA LEU A 639 10.20 -11.58 4.87
C LEU A 639 10.94 -12.22 3.69
N ALA A 640 12.08 -11.69 3.28
CA ALA A 640 12.90 -12.30 2.26
C ALA A 640 14.25 -12.74 2.83
N ASP A 641 14.60 -13.99 2.56
CA ASP A 641 15.98 -14.43 2.61
C ASP A 641 16.55 -14.45 1.19
N ARG A 642 17.82 -14.85 1.09
CA ARG A 642 18.52 -14.95 -0.17
C ARG A 642 17.74 -15.71 -1.24
N ASP A 643 17.05 -16.80 -0.90
CA ASP A 643 16.48 -17.74 -1.87
C ASP A 643 14.94 -17.70 -1.94
N HIS A 644 14.24 -17.34 -0.86
CA HIS A 644 12.78 -17.41 -0.77
C HIS A 644 12.16 -16.17 -0.12
N VAL A 645 10.88 -15.96 -0.44
CA VAL A 645 10.02 -15.01 0.27
C VAL A 645 9.06 -15.76 1.17
N HIS A 646 9.07 -15.44 2.46
CA HIS A 646 8.22 -16.01 3.49
C HIS A 646 7.06 -15.06 3.76
N LEU A 647 5.84 -15.49 3.48
CA LEU A 647 4.63 -14.75 3.83
C LEU A 647 4.27 -15.04 5.29
N VAL A 648 4.28 -14.00 6.12
CA VAL A 648 4.03 -14.10 7.56
C VAL A 648 2.61 -13.70 7.95
N GLN A 649 1.91 -12.98 7.05
CA GLN A 649 0.49 -12.65 7.18
C GLN A 649 -0.09 -12.35 5.79
N LEU A 650 -1.37 -12.67 5.59
CA LEU A 650 -2.16 -12.21 4.45
C LEU A 650 -3.57 -11.87 4.93
N ARG A 651 -4.10 -10.75 4.47
CA ARG A 651 -5.50 -10.35 4.73
C ARG A 651 -6.08 -9.54 3.57
N PRO A 652 -7.42 -9.46 3.45
CA PRO A 652 -8.05 -8.49 2.56
C PRO A 652 -7.61 -7.06 2.91
N TYR A 653 -7.25 -6.27 1.90
CA TYR A 653 -6.94 -4.85 2.10
C TYR A 653 -8.23 -4.05 2.04
N SER A 654 -8.69 -3.59 3.21
CA SER A 654 -9.86 -2.73 3.33
C SER A 654 -9.46 -1.30 2.97
N ALA A 655 -10.01 -0.81 1.87
CA ALA A 655 -9.58 0.40 1.21
C ALA A 655 -10.75 1.38 1.08
#